data_AF-A0A2V6CBI5-F1
#
_entry.id   AF-A0A2V6CBI5-F1
#
_cell.length_a   1.000
_cell.length_b   1.000
_cell.length_c   1.000
_cell.angle_alpha   90.00
_cell.angle_beta   90.00
_cell.angle_gamma   90.00
#
_symmetry.space_group_name_H-M   'P 1'
#
loop_
_entity.id
_entity.type
_entity.pdbx_description
1 polymer ?
#
loop_
_entity_poly.entity_id
_entity_poly.type
_entity_poly.pdbx_seq_one_letter_code
_entity_poly.pdbx_strand_id
1 'polypeptide(L)'
;MVSKNDSFTVTRKFSAALFFVLTWAANAAVLFPTNSTWNYFKGLSEASSPDPTAWRAGDFGDSSWATGQAAFYYENQPGSATAYTGNTLLDDMFGGYTCIFLRKTFVVTNPADISELQLYAFSDDGFIAWINGTEVARFNMPAGDVPFDGTASPALPEPVPPQNDTLSNPGTYLVPGTNVIAVQAFNASLGGSSDFVIDASLSYTTDTTPPTVANLIPPAGATVRNLTSIEVDFSEGVAGVDASDLLISGGPATSVTAFAPWQYVFQFPQPALDKVQLAWAADHGIHDLAGSPNNFAGGSWTYKLDANAPLPGVVISEFMADNKKTIHDEDGDSSDWIELFNPTASEVNLAGWALTDDPKHLTEWRFPNITLAANSYLLVFASGKDRTNVTGRLHTNFQLSPGGEFLALVDPTTNIVSSFTPAYPPQQTDVSYGRDRVSPDVAGYFTVPTPGAPNSTIGAGFSPKVEFSRNGGTFTSPFPLELWTSSTNAEIRFTLDGSAPTDASSLYGGPVSLTNTVQVRARAFAPGLLPGPLHSESYLLLNANVINFTSNLPAIVIHNFGGGGIPVSTDGFANMSFYEPQNGKTSLTNPPALSTRAGIHVRGSSTQGLPKQSWAVEFRDDFNDPKNASPLGLPADSDWVLYAPNNFEPVLIHNPFIYQLSNEIGRYAPRTRLVEVYLNTAGGAVSSGNYNGIYVLEEKIKQGKHRVDINKLQPENLNPPEVTGGYMMKIDRLGPGESGFFAVGQLIDYVDPKEPEITLPQRAPQQQYLQNYMDAFDAALNG
;
A
#
# COMPACT_ATOMS: atom_id res chain seq x y z
N MET A 1 56.44 -37.84 -46.71
CA MET A 1 55.70 -37.94 -45.43
C MET A 1 54.27 -37.57 -45.72
N VAL A 2 53.38 -38.54 -45.56
CA VAL A 2 52.03 -38.59 -46.15
C VAL A 2 51.00 -38.10 -45.13
N SER A 3 50.04 -37.32 -45.62
CA SER A 3 48.82 -36.85 -44.97
C SER A 3 47.91 -38.00 -44.53
N LYS A 4 47.19 -37.84 -43.41
CA LYS A 4 45.98 -38.62 -43.14
C LYS A 4 44.87 -37.72 -42.58
N ASN A 5 43.75 -37.73 -43.29
CA ASN A 5 42.40 -37.56 -42.75
C ASN A 5 42.16 -38.62 -41.66
N ASP A 6 41.36 -38.29 -40.64
CA ASP A 6 40.29 -39.16 -40.17
C ASP A 6 39.25 -38.37 -39.38
N SER A 7 38.00 -38.56 -39.78
CA SER A 7 36.75 -38.09 -39.19
C SER A 7 36.44 -38.82 -37.88
N PHE A 8 36.01 -38.09 -36.84
CA PHE A 8 35.36 -38.69 -35.66
C PHE A 8 33.95 -38.13 -35.49
N THR A 9 32.98 -38.96 -35.85
CA THR A 9 31.57 -38.81 -35.53
C THR A 9 31.38 -39.17 -34.05
N VAL A 10 31.05 -38.20 -33.19
CA VAL A 10 30.62 -38.47 -31.81
C VAL A 10 29.11 -38.61 -31.80
N THR A 11 28.65 -39.85 -31.77
CA THR A 11 27.24 -40.21 -31.56
C THR A 11 26.86 -39.90 -30.11
N ARG A 12 26.11 -38.83 -29.86
CA ARG A 12 25.44 -38.60 -28.56
C ARG A 12 24.32 -39.62 -28.41
N LYS A 13 24.53 -40.64 -27.57
CA LYS A 13 23.46 -41.48 -27.06
C LYS A 13 22.79 -40.72 -25.91
N PHE A 14 21.58 -40.22 -26.12
CA PHE A 14 20.70 -39.81 -25.03
C PHE A 14 20.17 -41.09 -24.37
N SER A 15 20.56 -41.29 -23.12
CA SER A 15 19.98 -42.31 -22.25
C SER A 15 18.56 -41.89 -21.89
N ALA A 16 17.65 -42.86 -21.94
CA ALA A 16 16.25 -42.73 -21.58
C ALA A 16 16.06 -41.98 -20.26
N ALA A 17 15.13 -41.02 -20.25
CA ALA A 17 14.61 -40.38 -19.06
C ALA A 17 14.11 -41.46 -18.10
N LEU A 18 14.90 -41.68 -17.04
CA LEU A 18 14.51 -42.50 -15.91
C LEU A 18 13.35 -41.75 -15.23
N PHE A 19 12.18 -42.39 -15.15
CA PHE A 19 11.07 -41.92 -14.32
C PHE A 19 11.61 -41.72 -12.89
N PHE A 20 11.93 -40.48 -12.52
CA PHE A 20 12.07 -40.11 -11.12
C PHE A 20 10.65 -40.09 -10.56
N VAL A 21 10.28 -41.20 -9.91
CA VAL A 21 9.22 -41.16 -8.92
C VAL A 21 9.76 -40.26 -7.80
N LEU A 22 9.41 -38.98 -7.85
CA LEU A 22 9.54 -38.10 -6.69
C LEU A 22 8.85 -38.81 -5.53
N THR A 23 9.56 -39.02 -4.43
CA THR A 23 8.95 -39.40 -3.18
C THR A 23 8.11 -38.22 -2.71
N TRP A 24 6.81 -38.25 -3.02
CA TRP A 24 5.84 -37.28 -2.50
C TRP A 24 5.87 -37.33 -0.97
N ALA A 25 5.86 -36.16 -0.32
CA ALA A 25 5.42 -36.09 1.06
C ALA A 25 4.01 -36.71 1.13
N ALA A 26 3.76 -37.56 2.12
CA ALA A 26 2.60 -38.44 2.18
C ALA A 26 1.21 -37.75 2.22
N ASN A 27 1.14 -36.42 2.12
CA ASN A 27 -0.06 -35.59 2.28
C ASN A 27 -0.30 -34.55 1.17
N ALA A 28 0.43 -34.56 0.06
CA ALA A 28 0.21 -33.58 -1.02
C ALA A 28 -0.83 -34.06 -2.04
N ALA A 29 -1.87 -33.26 -2.24
CA ALA A 29 -2.96 -33.49 -3.19
C ALA A 29 -2.73 -32.71 -4.49
N VAL A 30 -3.05 -33.31 -5.63
CA VAL A 30 -2.79 -32.75 -6.96
C VAL A 30 -4.03 -32.03 -7.48
N LEU A 31 -3.92 -30.73 -7.75
CA LEU A 31 -4.96 -29.96 -8.46
C LEU A 31 -4.91 -30.25 -9.96
N PHE A 32 -3.70 -30.31 -10.52
CA PHE A 32 -3.45 -30.91 -11.82
C PHE A 32 -1.99 -31.38 -11.97
N PRO A 33 -1.75 -32.54 -12.60
CA PRO A 33 -0.40 -33.09 -12.78
C PRO A 33 0.34 -32.42 -13.95
N THR A 34 1.64 -32.71 -14.08
CA THR A 34 2.38 -32.47 -15.34
C THR A 34 1.71 -33.22 -16.48
N ASN A 35 2.06 -32.87 -17.73
CA ASN A 35 1.46 -33.48 -18.91
C ASN A 35 -0.07 -33.24 -19.00
N SER A 36 -0.56 -32.18 -18.34
CA SER A 36 -1.94 -31.75 -18.36
C SER A 36 -2.31 -31.09 -19.70
N THR A 37 -3.60 -31.14 -20.05
CA THR A 37 -4.14 -30.30 -21.12
C THR A 37 -4.34 -28.87 -20.64
N TRP A 38 -3.94 -27.91 -21.48
CA TRP A 38 -4.07 -26.47 -21.29
C TRP A 38 -4.80 -25.85 -22.49
N ASN A 39 -5.52 -24.77 -22.24
CA ASN A 39 -5.86 -23.82 -23.28
C ASN A 39 -4.62 -22.98 -23.55
N TYR A 40 -4.23 -22.82 -24.81
CA TYR A 40 -3.06 -22.06 -25.18
C TYR A 40 -3.30 -21.12 -26.34
N PHE A 41 -2.59 -20.00 -26.30
CA PHE A 41 -2.58 -18.99 -27.34
C PHE A 41 -1.12 -18.70 -27.71
N LYS A 42 -0.80 -18.81 -29.00
CA LYS A 42 0.55 -18.51 -29.49
C LYS A 42 0.79 -17.00 -29.40
N GLY A 43 1.98 -16.58 -28.97
CA GLY A 43 2.39 -15.17 -28.87
C GLY A 43 2.61 -14.51 -30.23
N LEU A 44 1.60 -14.53 -31.10
CA LEU A 44 1.54 -13.75 -32.34
C LEU A 44 0.90 -12.37 -32.10
N SER A 45 0.21 -12.24 -30.97
CA SER A 45 -0.39 -11.03 -30.42
C SER A 45 -0.60 -11.21 -28.92
N GLU A 46 -1.04 -10.16 -28.23
CA GLU A 46 -1.49 -10.27 -26.84
C GLU A 46 -2.66 -11.26 -26.70
N ALA A 47 -2.67 -11.99 -25.59
CA ALA A 47 -3.67 -13.01 -25.26
C ALA A 47 -5.07 -12.42 -24.98
N SER A 48 -5.12 -11.15 -24.57
CA SER A 48 -6.36 -10.41 -24.35
C SER A 48 -6.25 -8.99 -24.87
N SER A 49 -7.40 -8.43 -25.26
CA SER A 49 -7.51 -7.08 -25.79
C SER A 49 -8.86 -6.49 -25.35
N PRO A 50 -8.94 -5.19 -25.03
CA PRO A 50 -7.87 -4.19 -25.11
C PRO A 50 -6.88 -4.22 -23.94
N ASP A 51 -7.19 -4.97 -22.88
CA ASP A 51 -6.30 -5.15 -21.73
C ASP A 51 -5.43 -6.40 -21.93
N PRO A 52 -4.09 -6.28 -22.06
CA PRO A 52 -3.19 -7.42 -22.22
C PRO A 52 -3.00 -8.26 -20.94
N THR A 53 -3.55 -7.82 -19.81
CA THR A 53 -3.50 -8.53 -18.53
C THR A 53 -4.79 -9.27 -18.19
N ALA A 54 -5.91 -8.94 -18.85
CA ALA A 54 -7.22 -9.51 -18.54
C ALA A 54 -7.29 -11.04 -18.67
N TRP A 55 -6.50 -11.65 -19.56
CA TRP A 55 -6.43 -13.11 -19.69
C TRP A 55 -5.97 -13.84 -18.42
N ARG A 56 -5.33 -13.12 -17.48
CA ARG A 56 -4.86 -13.66 -16.20
C ARG A 56 -6.00 -13.85 -15.19
N ALA A 57 -7.12 -13.14 -15.38
CA ALA A 57 -8.25 -13.15 -14.47
C ALA A 57 -9.08 -14.45 -14.60
N GLY A 58 -9.82 -14.77 -13.53
CA GLY A 58 -10.61 -16.00 -13.44
C GLY A 58 -11.83 -16.04 -14.37
N ASP A 59 -12.37 -14.89 -14.72
CA ASP A 59 -13.56 -14.69 -15.54
C ASP A 59 -13.26 -14.55 -17.05
N PHE A 60 -11.99 -14.46 -17.44
CA PHE A 60 -11.63 -14.38 -18.86
C PHE A 60 -12.05 -15.65 -19.63
N GLY A 61 -12.73 -15.44 -20.76
CA GLY A 61 -13.15 -16.52 -21.65
C GLY A 61 -12.06 -16.91 -22.64
N ASP A 62 -11.54 -18.12 -22.51
CA ASP A 62 -10.51 -18.71 -23.39
C ASP A 62 -11.04 -19.84 -24.28
N SER A 63 -12.36 -19.93 -24.47
CA SER A 63 -12.97 -20.99 -25.29
C SER A 63 -12.57 -20.95 -26.77
N SER A 64 -12.01 -19.83 -27.23
CA SER A 64 -11.45 -19.66 -28.57
C SER A 64 -9.98 -20.06 -28.68
N TRP A 65 -9.30 -20.32 -27.55
CA TRP A 65 -7.91 -20.72 -27.54
C TRP A 65 -7.76 -22.17 -28.00
N ALA A 66 -6.60 -22.49 -28.57
CA ALA A 66 -6.30 -23.86 -28.94
C ALA A 66 -6.14 -24.71 -27.66
N THR A 67 -6.37 -26.01 -27.74
CA THR A 67 -6.09 -26.92 -26.63
C THR A 67 -4.89 -27.78 -26.97
N GLY A 68 -4.01 -27.97 -25.98
CA GLY A 68 -2.77 -28.71 -26.16
C GLY A 68 -2.40 -29.46 -24.89
N GLN A 69 -1.84 -30.65 -25.04
CA GLN A 69 -1.25 -31.39 -23.93
C GLN A 69 0.18 -30.87 -23.71
N ALA A 70 0.48 -30.35 -22.52
CA ALA A 70 1.84 -30.00 -22.11
C ALA A 70 2.70 -31.30 -22.07
N ALA A 71 4.02 -31.28 -22.20
CA ALA A 71 4.87 -30.13 -22.44
C ALA A 71 4.56 -29.45 -23.78
N PHE A 72 4.56 -28.13 -23.81
CA PHE A 72 4.62 -27.38 -25.06
C PHE A 72 6.08 -27.20 -25.41
N TYR A 73 6.48 -27.56 -26.63
CA TYR A 73 7.90 -27.58 -26.97
C TYR A 73 8.18 -27.29 -28.44
N TYR A 74 9.37 -26.79 -28.73
CA TYR A 74 10.00 -26.94 -30.05
C TYR A 74 11.49 -27.20 -29.88
N GLU A 75 12.12 -27.83 -30.88
CA GLU A 75 13.56 -28.01 -30.93
C GLU A 75 14.02 -27.95 -32.39
N ASN A 76 15.14 -27.27 -32.65
CA ASN A 76 15.72 -27.16 -33.99
C ASN A 76 16.97 -28.05 -34.20
N GLN A 77 17.29 -28.89 -33.22
CA GLN A 77 18.42 -29.83 -33.27
C GLN A 77 17.99 -31.21 -33.79
N PRO A 78 18.71 -31.81 -34.77
CA PRO A 78 18.37 -33.12 -35.31
C PRO A 78 18.36 -34.23 -34.24
N GLY A 79 17.22 -34.89 -34.04
CA GLY A 79 17.07 -36.08 -33.18
C GLY A 79 16.60 -35.84 -31.74
N SER A 80 16.33 -34.59 -31.34
CA SER A 80 15.90 -34.25 -29.98
C SER A 80 14.39 -34.49 -29.74
N ALA A 81 13.56 -34.29 -30.77
CA ALA A 81 12.08 -34.27 -30.68
C ALA A 81 11.40 -35.56 -30.17
N THR A 82 12.15 -36.65 -29.97
CA THR A 82 11.62 -37.90 -29.41
C THR A 82 11.30 -37.82 -27.92
N ALA A 83 11.85 -36.85 -27.18
CA ALA A 83 11.68 -36.71 -25.73
C ALA A 83 10.26 -36.32 -25.29
N TYR A 84 9.49 -35.67 -26.16
CA TYR A 84 8.13 -35.15 -25.88
C TYR A 84 7.07 -35.75 -26.82
N THR A 85 7.25 -37.03 -27.16
CA THR A 85 6.35 -37.75 -28.07
C THR A 85 4.93 -37.81 -27.48
N GLY A 86 3.96 -37.19 -28.17
CA GLY A 86 2.56 -37.13 -27.74
C GLY A 86 2.16 -35.79 -27.09
N ASN A 87 3.11 -34.89 -26.83
CA ASN A 87 2.84 -33.54 -26.34
C ASN A 87 2.71 -32.52 -27.49
N THR A 88 2.51 -31.24 -27.17
CA THR A 88 2.20 -30.19 -28.16
C THR A 88 3.47 -29.60 -28.78
N LEU A 89 3.74 -29.99 -30.03
CA LEU A 89 4.82 -29.42 -30.84
C LEU A 89 4.45 -28.03 -31.37
N LEU A 90 5.34 -27.06 -31.18
CA LEU A 90 5.27 -25.68 -31.68
C LEU A 90 6.25 -25.51 -32.85
N ASP A 91 6.01 -26.21 -33.96
CA ASP A 91 6.91 -26.27 -35.12
C ASP A 91 7.08 -24.94 -35.87
N ASP A 92 6.25 -23.94 -35.56
CA ASP A 92 6.27 -22.59 -36.09
C ASP A 92 6.81 -21.53 -35.11
N MET A 93 7.26 -21.92 -33.92
CA MET A 93 7.77 -20.97 -32.91
C MET A 93 9.13 -20.38 -33.31
N PHE A 94 10.04 -21.21 -33.85
CA PHE A 94 11.36 -20.75 -34.27
C PHE A 94 11.26 -19.69 -35.38
N GLY A 95 11.70 -18.46 -35.09
CA GLY A 95 11.57 -17.31 -35.98
C GLY A 95 10.16 -16.74 -36.08
N GLY A 96 9.17 -17.31 -35.37
CA GLY A 96 7.76 -16.94 -35.45
C GLY A 96 7.28 -16.10 -34.27
N TYR A 97 7.49 -16.57 -33.03
CA TYR A 97 7.08 -15.90 -31.79
C TYR A 97 7.97 -16.29 -30.61
N THR A 98 7.99 -15.46 -29.57
CA THR A 98 8.87 -15.65 -28.41
C THR A 98 8.15 -16.21 -27.19
N CYS A 99 6.81 -16.22 -27.17
CA CYS A 99 6.08 -16.73 -26.01
C CYS A 99 4.81 -17.50 -26.40
N ILE A 100 4.28 -18.27 -25.45
CA ILE A 100 2.91 -18.74 -25.47
C ILE A 100 2.21 -18.35 -24.18
N PHE A 101 0.90 -18.17 -24.27
CA PHE A 101 0.02 -17.98 -23.13
C PHE A 101 -0.72 -19.27 -22.86
N LEU A 102 -0.79 -19.66 -21.59
CA LEU A 102 -1.40 -20.90 -21.13
C LEU A 102 -2.43 -20.57 -20.07
N ARG A 103 -3.61 -21.17 -20.17
CA ARG A 103 -4.64 -21.10 -19.13
C ARG A 103 -5.15 -22.49 -18.78
N LYS A 104 -5.38 -22.68 -17.48
CA LYS A 104 -5.96 -23.90 -16.95
C LYS A 104 -6.84 -23.58 -15.76
N THR A 105 -8.05 -24.12 -15.79
CA THR A 105 -8.94 -24.10 -14.65
C THR A 105 -8.61 -25.25 -13.71
N PHE A 106 -8.80 -25.00 -12.42
CA PHE A 106 -8.79 -26.01 -11.37
C PHE A 106 -9.86 -25.65 -10.34
N VAL A 107 -10.33 -26.63 -9.58
CA VAL A 107 -11.38 -26.41 -8.58
C VAL A 107 -10.77 -26.51 -7.20
N VAL A 108 -11.00 -25.49 -6.39
CA VAL A 108 -10.74 -25.47 -4.96
C VAL A 108 -12.08 -25.45 -4.27
N THR A 109 -12.50 -26.58 -3.70
CA THR A 109 -13.81 -26.64 -3.01
C THR A 109 -13.83 -25.72 -1.80
N ASN A 110 -12.73 -25.69 -1.04
CA ASN A 110 -12.57 -24.84 0.13
C ASN A 110 -11.11 -24.39 0.24
N PRO A 111 -10.81 -23.08 0.10
CA PRO A 111 -9.45 -22.57 0.21
C PRO A 111 -8.81 -22.81 1.58
N ALA A 112 -9.60 -22.94 2.65
CA ALA A 112 -9.10 -23.26 3.98
C ALA A 112 -8.51 -24.69 4.08
N ASP A 113 -8.75 -25.56 3.09
CA ASP A 113 -8.13 -26.89 3.04
C ASP A 113 -6.65 -26.83 2.63
N ILE A 114 -6.16 -25.66 2.21
CA ILE A 114 -4.86 -25.51 1.55
C ILE A 114 -3.93 -24.71 2.46
N SER A 115 -2.99 -25.41 3.10
CA SER A 115 -1.94 -24.78 3.92
C SER A 115 -0.82 -24.19 3.06
N GLU A 116 -0.50 -24.86 1.96
CA GLU A 116 0.59 -24.46 1.06
C GLU A 116 0.26 -24.92 -0.37
N LEU A 117 0.57 -24.07 -1.36
CA LEU A 117 0.54 -24.44 -2.78
C LEU A 117 1.96 -24.65 -3.29
N GLN A 118 2.14 -25.70 -4.08
CA GLN A 118 3.40 -26.04 -4.75
C GLN A 118 3.19 -25.99 -6.25
N LEU A 119 3.84 -25.03 -6.91
CA LEU A 119 3.93 -24.93 -8.36
C LEU A 119 5.23 -25.59 -8.82
N TYR A 120 5.10 -26.73 -9.48
CA TYR A 120 6.18 -27.29 -10.26
C TYR A 120 6.10 -26.73 -11.68
N ALA A 121 7.22 -26.24 -12.21
CA ALA A 121 7.35 -25.87 -13.61
C ALA A 121 8.67 -26.41 -14.17
N PHE A 122 8.64 -26.87 -15.41
CA PHE A 122 9.83 -27.14 -16.20
C PHE A 122 9.80 -26.19 -17.39
N SER A 123 10.52 -25.08 -17.28
CA SER A 123 10.56 -24.02 -18.26
C SER A 123 11.97 -23.80 -18.80
N ASP A 124 12.07 -23.74 -20.12
CA ASP A 124 13.24 -23.27 -20.86
C ASP A 124 12.72 -22.33 -21.96
N ASP A 125 12.90 -21.00 -21.88
CA ASP A 125 13.89 -20.30 -21.04
C ASP A 125 13.32 -19.63 -19.77
N GLY A 126 12.04 -19.26 -19.74
CA GLY A 126 11.46 -18.49 -18.63
C GLY A 126 9.94 -18.46 -18.60
N PHE A 127 9.35 -18.12 -17.45
CA PHE A 127 7.89 -17.97 -17.34
C PHE A 127 7.47 -16.96 -16.26
N ILE A 128 6.21 -16.54 -16.35
CA ILE A 128 5.49 -15.83 -15.29
C ILE A 128 4.15 -16.54 -15.11
N ALA A 129 3.75 -16.76 -13.85
CA ALA A 129 2.50 -17.42 -13.50
C ALA A 129 1.63 -16.54 -12.61
N TRP A 130 0.33 -16.55 -12.89
CA TRP A 130 -0.71 -15.87 -12.11
C TRP A 130 -1.79 -16.86 -11.70
N ILE A 131 -2.33 -16.69 -10.49
CA ILE A 131 -3.57 -17.33 -10.06
C ILE A 131 -4.60 -16.24 -9.83
N ASN A 132 -5.73 -16.32 -10.55
CA ASN A 132 -6.81 -15.34 -10.51
C ASN A 132 -6.31 -13.88 -10.62
N GLY A 133 -5.37 -13.61 -11.53
CA GLY A 133 -4.80 -12.28 -11.76
C GLY A 133 -3.67 -11.87 -10.82
N THR A 134 -3.43 -12.59 -9.71
CA THR A 134 -2.31 -12.33 -8.80
C THR A 134 -1.07 -13.06 -9.27
N GLU A 135 0.06 -12.36 -9.44
CA GLU A 135 1.34 -12.99 -9.80
C GLU A 135 1.82 -13.85 -8.63
N VAL A 136 2.06 -15.13 -8.88
CA VAL A 136 2.46 -16.10 -7.85
C VAL A 136 3.87 -16.65 -8.04
N ALA A 137 4.38 -16.66 -9.28
CA ALA A 137 5.72 -17.13 -9.57
C ALA A 137 6.30 -16.48 -10.83
N ARG A 138 7.62 -16.32 -10.85
CA ARG A 138 8.38 -15.78 -11.97
C ARG A 138 9.74 -16.44 -12.03
N PHE A 139 10.11 -16.93 -13.21
CA PHE A 139 11.41 -17.55 -13.45
C PHE A 139 12.06 -16.97 -14.70
N ASN A 140 13.30 -16.48 -14.55
CA ASN A 140 14.14 -15.98 -15.64
C ASN A 140 13.48 -14.88 -16.52
N MET A 141 12.63 -14.04 -15.93
CA MET A 141 11.98 -12.92 -16.63
C MET A 141 12.35 -11.57 -16.00
N PRO A 142 12.45 -10.47 -16.77
CA PRO A 142 12.59 -9.12 -16.23
C PRO A 142 11.41 -8.78 -15.32
N ALA A 143 11.57 -7.82 -14.40
CA ALA A 143 10.47 -7.38 -13.54
C ALA A 143 9.37 -6.66 -14.34
N GLY A 144 8.13 -6.71 -13.84
CA GLY A 144 6.96 -6.06 -14.45
C GLY A 144 6.23 -6.91 -15.49
N ASP A 145 5.27 -6.28 -16.18
CA ASP A 145 4.53 -6.90 -17.28
C ASP A 145 5.42 -7.09 -18.50
N VAL A 146 5.32 -8.28 -19.12
CA VAL A 146 6.12 -8.63 -20.29
C VAL A 146 5.16 -8.89 -21.47
N PRO A 147 5.28 -8.14 -22.59
CA PRO A 147 4.38 -8.26 -23.73
C PRO A 147 4.56 -9.58 -24.48
N PHE A 148 3.65 -9.88 -25.41
CA PHE A 148 3.68 -11.11 -26.20
C PHE A 148 4.96 -11.33 -27.03
N ASP A 149 5.68 -10.25 -27.36
CA ASP A 149 6.96 -10.26 -28.10
C ASP A 149 8.18 -10.09 -27.17
N GLY A 150 7.96 -10.09 -25.85
CA GLY A 150 9.02 -10.10 -24.85
C GLY A 150 9.83 -11.39 -24.86
N THR A 151 10.96 -11.38 -24.15
CA THR A 151 11.89 -12.52 -24.10
C THR A 151 12.31 -12.80 -22.66
N ALA A 152 12.71 -14.05 -22.41
CA ALA A 152 13.38 -14.41 -21.16
C ALA A 152 14.73 -13.69 -21.02
N SER A 153 15.21 -13.60 -19.78
CA SER A 153 16.52 -13.02 -19.47
C SER A 153 17.66 -13.91 -20.01
N PRO A 154 18.89 -13.37 -20.19
CA PRO A 154 19.96 -14.06 -20.92
C PRO A 154 20.32 -15.46 -20.41
N ALA A 155 20.89 -16.26 -21.33
CA ALA A 155 21.17 -17.70 -21.22
C ALA A 155 21.59 -18.21 -19.83
N LEU A 156 20.87 -19.24 -19.38
CA LEU A 156 21.17 -20.01 -18.19
C LEU A 156 22.15 -21.17 -18.51
N PRO A 157 22.87 -21.73 -17.51
CA PRO A 157 23.67 -22.93 -17.71
C PRO A 157 22.80 -24.16 -17.97
N GLU A 158 23.03 -24.84 -19.09
CA GLU A 158 22.33 -26.09 -19.42
C GLU A 158 22.84 -27.33 -18.66
N PRO A 159 21.95 -28.24 -18.20
CA PRO A 159 20.50 -28.23 -18.35
C PRO A 159 19.80 -27.35 -17.29
N VAL A 160 18.76 -26.61 -17.70
CA VAL A 160 17.91 -25.85 -16.76
C VAL A 160 17.19 -26.81 -15.80
N PRO A 161 17.35 -26.68 -14.46
CA PRO A 161 16.64 -27.51 -13.50
C PRO A 161 15.17 -27.09 -13.38
N PRO A 162 14.24 -28.02 -13.10
CA PRO A 162 12.84 -27.67 -12.88
C PRO A 162 12.66 -26.76 -11.66
N GLN A 163 11.73 -25.83 -11.77
CA GLN A 163 11.32 -24.90 -10.74
C GLN A 163 10.30 -25.57 -9.80
N ASN A 164 10.52 -25.40 -8.50
CA ASN A 164 9.63 -25.89 -7.44
C ASN A 164 9.33 -24.71 -6.51
N ASP A 165 8.28 -23.96 -6.84
CA ASP A 165 7.92 -22.74 -6.14
C ASP A 165 6.86 -23.03 -5.07
N THR A 166 7.22 -22.70 -3.83
CA THR A 166 6.29 -22.67 -2.70
C THR A 166 5.53 -21.35 -2.71
N LEU A 167 4.23 -21.40 -3.00
CA LEU A 167 3.38 -20.22 -3.09
C LEU A 167 2.79 -19.93 -1.70
N SER A 168 3.23 -18.84 -1.08
CA SER A 168 2.80 -18.44 0.26
C SER A 168 1.45 -17.72 0.24
N ASN A 169 0.70 -17.81 1.34
CA ASN A 169 -0.58 -17.11 1.56
C ASN A 169 -1.67 -17.40 0.51
N PRO A 170 -2.00 -18.68 0.24
CA PRO A 170 -3.01 -19.08 -0.73
C PRO A 170 -4.37 -18.39 -0.54
N GLY A 171 -4.75 -18.06 0.70
CA GLY A 171 -5.97 -17.33 1.02
C GLY A 171 -6.07 -15.91 0.43
N THR A 172 -4.97 -15.32 -0.07
CA THR A 172 -4.98 -13.98 -0.67
C THR A 172 -5.36 -13.98 -2.15
N TYR A 173 -5.27 -15.12 -2.84
CA TYR A 173 -5.52 -15.23 -4.28
C TYR A 173 -6.39 -16.42 -4.70
N LEU A 174 -6.66 -17.39 -3.82
CA LEU A 174 -7.63 -18.46 -4.08
C LEU A 174 -9.05 -18.04 -3.71
N VAL A 175 -10.01 -18.52 -4.51
CA VAL A 175 -11.45 -18.37 -4.22
C VAL A 175 -12.12 -19.75 -4.15
N PRO A 176 -13.20 -19.92 -3.37
CA PRO A 176 -14.00 -21.13 -3.43
C PRO A 176 -14.57 -21.35 -4.84
N GLY A 177 -14.51 -22.58 -5.33
CA GLY A 177 -14.97 -22.98 -6.66
C GLY A 177 -13.86 -22.96 -7.71
N THR A 178 -14.20 -22.50 -8.92
CA THR A 178 -13.29 -22.50 -10.06
C THR A 178 -12.23 -21.40 -9.91
N ASN A 179 -10.97 -21.79 -10.00
CA ASN A 179 -9.81 -20.92 -10.06
C ASN A 179 -9.13 -21.09 -11.41
N VAL A 180 -8.37 -20.07 -11.83
CA VAL A 180 -7.57 -20.12 -13.05
C VAL A 180 -6.11 -19.90 -12.70
N ILE A 181 -5.25 -20.77 -13.24
CA ILE A 181 -3.83 -20.47 -13.38
C ILE A 181 -3.56 -20.05 -14.82
N ALA A 182 -2.86 -18.93 -14.96
CA ALA A 182 -2.41 -18.34 -16.20
C ALA A 182 -0.89 -18.36 -16.22
N VAL A 183 -0.26 -18.84 -17.29
CA VAL A 183 1.20 -18.88 -17.44
C VAL A 183 1.58 -18.27 -18.78
N GLN A 184 2.50 -17.31 -18.77
CA GLN A 184 3.15 -16.81 -19.98
C GLN A 184 4.56 -17.36 -19.99
N ALA A 185 4.84 -18.25 -20.94
CA ALA A 185 6.13 -18.93 -21.06
C ALA A 185 6.90 -18.39 -22.26
N PHE A 186 8.17 -18.08 -22.05
CA PHE A 186 9.01 -17.30 -22.94
C PHE A 186 10.26 -18.05 -23.34
N ASN A 187 10.68 -17.76 -24.55
CA ASN A 187 11.96 -18.10 -25.13
C ASN A 187 12.91 -16.88 -24.99
N ALA A 188 14.21 -17.12 -24.86
CA ALA A 188 15.22 -16.06 -24.74
C ALA A 188 15.47 -15.32 -26.06
N SER A 189 15.03 -15.88 -27.20
CA SER A 189 15.22 -15.24 -28.51
C SER A 189 14.23 -15.72 -29.56
N LEU A 190 13.78 -14.80 -30.42
CA LEU A 190 12.91 -15.12 -31.57
C LEU A 190 13.57 -16.08 -32.57
N GLY A 191 14.89 -15.96 -32.82
CA GLY A 191 15.59 -16.75 -33.84
C GLY A 191 16.97 -17.25 -33.43
N GLY A 192 17.36 -17.04 -32.17
CA GLY A 192 18.65 -17.43 -31.61
C GLY A 192 18.60 -18.60 -30.64
N SER A 193 17.40 -19.04 -30.22
CA SER A 193 17.25 -20.15 -29.28
C SER A 193 17.09 -21.49 -29.99
N SER A 194 17.74 -22.52 -29.44
CA SER A 194 17.73 -23.88 -29.99
C SER A 194 16.42 -24.63 -29.73
N ASP A 195 15.70 -24.23 -28.69
CA ASP A 195 14.61 -25.00 -28.10
C ASP A 195 13.70 -24.12 -27.22
N PHE A 196 12.57 -24.70 -26.84
CA PHE A 196 11.63 -24.15 -25.88
C PHE A 196 10.91 -25.31 -25.21
N VAL A 197 10.67 -25.23 -23.91
CA VAL A 197 9.80 -26.16 -23.20
C VAL A 197 9.04 -25.48 -22.08
N ILE A 198 7.77 -25.83 -21.91
CA ILE A 198 7.01 -25.55 -20.69
C ILE A 198 6.10 -26.72 -20.34
N ASP A 199 6.24 -27.23 -19.12
CA ASP A 199 5.29 -28.12 -18.46
C ASP A 199 5.11 -27.66 -17.01
N ALA A 200 3.90 -27.77 -16.47
CA ALA A 200 3.59 -27.30 -15.13
C ALA A 200 2.58 -28.20 -14.43
N SER A 201 2.70 -28.28 -13.11
CA SER A 201 1.75 -28.97 -12.24
C SER A 201 1.51 -28.14 -10.99
N LEU A 202 0.29 -28.22 -10.44
CA LEU A 202 -0.07 -27.56 -9.19
C LEU A 202 -0.58 -28.60 -8.20
N SER A 203 -0.01 -28.55 -7.01
CA SER A 203 -0.40 -29.40 -5.89
C SER A 203 -0.48 -28.57 -4.62
N TYR A 204 -1.11 -29.11 -3.60
CA TYR A 204 -1.19 -28.48 -2.28
C TYR A 204 -0.96 -29.49 -1.19
N THR A 205 -0.51 -29.01 -0.03
CA THR A 205 -0.62 -29.77 1.21
C THR A 205 -1.94 -29.42 1.87
N THR A 206 -2.64 -30.45 2.36
CA THR A 206 -3.85 -30.24 3.15
C THR A 206 -3.52 -29.50 4.43
N ASP A 207 -4.41 -28.63 4.88
CA ASP A 207 -4.29 -28.11 6.23
C ASP A 207 -4.54 -29.23 7.25
N THR A 208 -3.55 -29.41 8.12
CA THR A 208 -3.57 -30.38 9.20
C THR A 208 -3.20 -29.72 10.53
N THR A 209 -3.11 -28.39 10.52
CA THR A 209 -2.72 -27.59 11.67
C THR A 209 -3.98 -27.16 12.37
N PRO A 210 -4.20 -27.58 13.63
CA PRO A 210 -5.30 -27.04 14.41
C PRO A 210 -5.15 -25.53 14.60
N PRO A 211 -6.27 -24.79 14.61
CA PRO A 211 -6.22 -23.37 14.95
C PRO A 211 -5.67 -23.24 16.37
N THR A 212 -4.94 -22.15 16.64
CA THR A 212 -4.41 -21.82 17.96
C THR A 212 -4.86 -20.43 18.35
N VAL A 213 -4.79 -20.09 19.64
CA VAL A 213 -4.99 -18.70 20.07
C VAL A 213 -3.72 -17.93 19.76
N ALA A 214 -3.78 -17.06 18.75
CA ALA A 214 -2.69 -16.18 18.35
C ALA A 214 -2.51 -15.02 19.34
N ASN A 215 -3.62 -14.52 19.90
CA ASN A 215 -3.60 -13.38 20.81
C ASN A 215 -4.75 -13.44 21.82
N LEU A 216 -4.50 -12.91 23.02
CA LEU A 216 -5.48 -12.72 24.08
C LEU A 216 -5.38 -11.30 24.60
N ILE A 217 -6.51 -10.61 24.68
CA ILE A 217 -6.57 -9.27 25.29
C ILE A 217 -7.63 -9.30 26.40
N PRO A 218 -7.24 -9.11 27.67
CA PRO A 218 -5.87 -8.96 28.17
C PRO A 218 -5.02 -10.24 28.03
N PRO A 219 -3.67 -10.16 27.98
CA PRO A 219 -2.82 -11.33 27.79
C PRO A 219 -2.89 -12.33 28.96
N ALA A 220 -2.76 -13.62 28.64
CA ALA A 220 -2.79 -14.69 29.64
C ALA A 220 -1.77 -14.46 30.77
N GLY A 221 -2.19 -14.67 32.03
CA GLY A 221 -1.34 -14.43 33.20
C GLY A 221 -1.36 -12.99 33.73
N ALA A 222 -2.03 -12.06 33.05
CA ALA A 222 -2.09 -10.67 33.49
C ALA A 222 -2.71 -10.52 34.89
N THR A 223 -2.16 -9.56 35.65
CA THR A 223 -2.81 -9.07 36.88
C THR A 223 -3.72 -7.91 36.48
N VAL A 224 -5.03 -8.13 36.56
CA VAL A 224 -6.05 -7.16 36.12
C VAL A 224 -6.95 -6.79 37.28
N ARG A 225 -7.51 -5.59 37.26
CA ARG A 225 -8.44 -5.17 38.31
C ARG A 225 -9.86 -5.69 38.07
N ASN A 226 -10.30 -5.62 36.82
CA ASN A 226 -11.58 -6.13 36.33
C ASN A 226 -11.32 -7.12 35.20
N LEU A 227 -12.26 -8.04 34.97
CA LEU A 227 -12.19 -9.01 33.87
C LEU A 227 -13.60 -9.34 33.41
N THR A 228 -14.22 -8.39 32.72
CA THR A 228 -15.58 -8.49 32.19
C THR A 228 -15.61 -8.86 30.71
N SER A 229 -14.47 -8.86 30.03
CA SER A 229 -14.34 -9.31 28.66
C SER A 229 -12.96 -9.89 28.37
N ILE A 230 -12.90 -10.76 27.37
CA ILE A 230 -11.66 -11.27 26.79
C ILE A 230 -11.83 -11.28 25.27
N GLU A 231 -10.93 -10.62 24.56
CA GLU A 231 -10.76 -10.76 23.12
C GLU A 231 -9.79 -11.90 22.83
N VAL A 232 -10.15 -12.70 21.83
CA VAL A 232 -9.44 -13.89 21.38
C VAL A 232 -9.24 -13.77 19.88
N ASP A 233 -7.99 -13.71 19.46
CA ASP A 233 -7.62 -13.89 18.05
C ASP A 233 -7.12 -15.31 17.86
N PHE A 234 -7.70 -16.01 16.89
CA PHE A 234 -7.20 -17.30 16.43
C PHE A 234 -6.13 -17.10 15.35
N SER A 235 -5.26 -18.10 15.16
CA SER A 235 -4.21 -18.11 14.12
C SER A 235 -4.77 -18.11 12.70
N GLU A 236 -6.05 -18.41 12.55
CA GLU A 236 -6.79 -18.53 11.30
C GLU A 236 -8.30 -18.42 11.57
N GLY A 237 -9.11 -18.45 10.51
CA GLY A 237 -10.57 -18.45 10.65
C GLY A 237 -11.07 -19.72 11.32
N VAL A 238 -12.04 -19.58 12.23
CA VAL A 238 -12.67 -20.70 12.95
C VAL A 238 -14.19 -20.68 12.83
N ALA A 239 -14.81 -21.82 13.03
CA ALA A 239 -16.25 -21.99 13.15
C ALA A 239 -16.63 -22.63 14.50
N GLY A 240 -17.91 -22.54 14.84
CA GLY A 240 -18.45 -23.18 16.04
C GLY A 240 -18.15 -22.46 17.35
N VAL A 241 -17.84 -21.15 17.30
CA VAL A 241 -17.61 -20.34 18.49
C VAL A 241 -18.95 -19.83 19.07
N ASP A 242 -19.23 -20.24 20.30
CA ASP A 242 -20.39 -19.86 21.11
C ASP A 242 -19.95 -19.28 22.46
N ALA A 243 -20.82 -18.47 23.07
CA ALA A 243 -20.54 -17.88 24.39
C ALA A 243 -20.29 -18.95 25.48
N SER A 244 -20.86 -20.14 25.31
CA SER A 244 -20.63 -21.27 26.23
C SER A 244 -19.21 -21.83 26.20
N ASP A 245 -18.43 -21.52 25.18
CA ASP A 245 -17.17 -22.19 24.91
C ASP A 245 -16.04 -21.68 25.79
N LEU A 246 -16.07 -20.41 26.17
CA LEU A 246 -15.08 -19.86 27.09
C LEU A 246 -15.66 -19.81 28.50
N LEU A 247 -15.05 -20.57 29.40
CA LEU A 247 -15.48 -20.69 30.79
C LEU A 247 -14.61 -19.82 31.70
N ILE A 248 -15.24 -18.95 32.47
CA ILE A 248 -14.64 -18.18 33.56
C ILE A 248 -14.99 -18.82 34.91
N SER A 249 -13.97 -19.30 35.62
CA SER A 249 -14.12 -20.02 36.89
C SER A 249 -15.16 -21.16 36.82
N GLY A 250 -15.27 -21.83 35.66
CA GLY A 250 -16.19 -22.93 35.40
C GLY A 250 -17.60 -22.54 34.93
N GLY A 251 -17.93 -21.24 34.84
CA GLY A 251 -19.18 -20.74 34.25
C GLY A 251 -18.97 -20.17 32.85
N PRO A 252 -19.95 -20.25 31.93
CA PRO A 252 -19.79 -19.76 30.56
C PRO A 252 -19.74 -18.23 30.45
N ALA A 253 -19.22 -17.72 29.33
CA ALA A 253 -19.40 -16.34 28.94
C ALA A 253 -20.90 -16.03 28.77
N THR A 254 -21.28 -14.78 29.03
CA THR A 254 -22.66 -14.31 28.85
C THR A 254 -22.99 -14.03 27.40
N SER A 255 -22.00 -13.64 26.60
CA SER A 255 -22.14 -13.37 25.18
C SER A 255 -20.79 -13.50 24.49
N VAL A 256 -20.83 -13.67 23.17
CA VAL A 256 -19.68 -13.57 22.28
C VAL A 256 -20.07 -12.75 21.05
N THR A 257 -19.17 -11.88 20.60
CA THR A 257 -19.31 -11.10 19.36
C THR A 257 -18.17 -11.46 18.41
N ALA A 258 -18.48 -11.78 17.16
CA ALA A 258 -17.49 -12.02 16.11
C ALA A 258 -17.26 -10.73 15.30
N PHE A 259 -15.99 -10.34 15.11
CA PHE A 259 -15.61 -9.17 14.31
C PHE A 259 -14.97 -9.56 12.96
N ALA A 260 -14.35 -10.74 12.92
CA ALA A 260 -13.83 -11.42 11.73
C ALA A 260 -13.92 -12.94 11.97
N PRO A 261 -13.73 -13.79 10.93
CA PRO A 261 -13.71 -15.25 11.12
C PRO A 261 -12.68 -15.75 12.14
N TRP A 262 -11.68 -14.96 12.50
CA TRP A 262 -10.62 -15.31 13.46
C TRP A 262 -10.63 -14.45 14.74
N GLN A 263 -11.56 -13.49 14.90
CA GLN A 263 -11.52 -12.50 15.99
C GLN A 263 -12.85 -12.45 16.75
N TYR A 264 -12.80 -12.76 18.05
CA TYR A 264 -13.97 -12.90 18.92
C TYR A 264 -13.78 -12.19 20.25
N VAL A 265 -14.83 -11.52 20.74
CA VAL A 265 -14.85 -10.91 22.09
C VAL A 265 -15.91 -11.60 22.94
N PHE A 266 -15.47 -12.25 24.02
CA PHE A 266 -16.32 -12.88 25.03
C PHE A 266 -16.57 -11.92 26.18
N GLN A 267 -17.80 -11.91 26.72
CA GLN A 267 -18.16 -11.11 27.89
C GLN A 267 -18.53 -11.98 29.09
N PHE A 268 -18.24 -11.50 30.28
CA PHE A 268 -18.45 -12.20 31.55
C PHE A 268 -19.00 -11.26 32.62
N PRO A 269 -19.78 -11.79 33.59
CA PRO A 269 -19.96 -11.11 34.87
C PRO A 269 -18.61 -10.99 35.57
N GLN A 270 -18.37 -9.85 36.22
CA GLN A 270 -17.13 -9.62 36.97
C GLN A 270 -16.89 -10.73 38.02
N PRO A 271 -15.82 -11.54 37.89
CA PRO A 271 -15.53 -12.61 38.84
C PRO A 271 -14.95 -12.06 40.16
N ALA A 272 -14.92 -12.92 41.19
CA ALA A 272 -14.38 -12.57 42.50
C ALA A 272 -12.88 -12.23 42.44
N LEU A 273 -12.44 -11.35 43.35
CA LEU A 273 -11.06 -10.89 43.46
C LEU A 273 -10.16 -12.01 44.00
N ASP A 274 -9.60 -12.82 43.10
CA ASP A 274 -8.57 -13.83 43.36
C ASP A 274 -7.96 -14.29 42.02
N LYS A 275 -7.21 -15.39 42.03
CA LYS A 275 -6.85 -16.13 40.83
C LYS A 275 -8.11 -16.61 40.10
N VAL A 276 -8.32 -16.11 38.89
CA VAL A 276 -9.44 -16.48 38.01
C VAL A 276 -8.92 -17.44 36.95
N GLN A 277 -9.53 -18.62 36.87
CA GLN A 277 -9.22 -19.64 35.87
C GLN A 277 -10.10 -19.41 34.64
N LEU A 278 -9.49 -19.31 33.46
CA LEU A 278 -10.18 -19.42 32.18
C LEU A 278 -9.87 -20.77 31.58
N ALA A 279 -10.87 -21.38 30.97
CA ALA A 279 -10.70 -22.62 30.24
C ALA A 279 -11.69 -22.69 29.09
N TRP A 280 -11.27 -23.28 27.99
CA TRP A 280 -12.20 -23.69 26.97
C TRP A 280 -13.05 -24.86 27.47
N ALA A 281 -14.35 -24.85 27.17
CA ALA A 281 -15.26 -25.93 27.48
C ALA A 281 -14.78 -27.22 26.80
N ALA A 282 -14.89 -28.37 27.47
CA ALA A 282 -14.40 -29.64 26.93
C ALA A 282 -15.03 -30.02 25.58
N ASP A 283 -16.27 -29.58 25.34
CA ASP A 283 -17.04 -29.82 24.13
C ASP A 283 -17.30 -28.52 23.35
N HIS A 284 -16.33 -27.57 23.35
CA HIS A 284 -16.49 -26.26 22.69
C HIS A 284 -16.81 -26.35 21.19
N GLY A 285 -16.48 -27.47 20.53
CA GLY A 285 -16.81 -27.66 19.11
C GLY A 285 -16.05 -26.75 18.13
N ILE A 286 -15.31 -25.75 18.59
CA ILE A 286 -14.45 -24.88 17.77
C ILE A 286 -13.45 -25.69 16.91
N HIS A 287 -13.45 -25.39 15.61
CA HIS A 287 -12.57 -25.96 14.61
C HIS A 287 -12.20 -24.90 13.57
N ASP A 288 -11.15 -25.14 12.79
CA ASP A 288 -10.82 -24.31 11.62
C ASP A 288 -11.94 -24.35 10.57
N LEU A 289 -11.74 -23.61 9.47
CA LEU A 289 -12.67 -23.63 8.35
C LEU A 289 -12.37 -24.74 7.33
N ALA A 290 -11.47 -25.69 7.61
CA ALA A 290 -11.11 -26.76 6.68
C ALA A 290 -12.26 -27.78 6.54
N GLY A 291 -12.37 -28.42 5.37
CA GLY A 291 -13.41 -29.37 5.00
C GLY A 291 -13.26 -30.71 5.73
N SER A 292 -12.05 -31.02 6.19
CA SER A 292 -11.79 -31.99 7.27
C SER A 292 -11.32 -31.19 8.48
N PRO A 293 -12.24 -30.74 9.35
CA PRO A 293 -11.89 -29.72 10.33
C PRO A 293 -10.82 -30.18 11.33
N ASN A 294 -9.80 -29.35 11.54
CA ASN A 294 -8.87 -29.55 12.64
C ASN A 294 -9.44 -28.89 13.89
N ASN A 295 -9.76 -29.70 14.90
CA ASN A 295 -10.36 -29.20 16.13
C ASN A 295 -9.36 -28.35 16.91
N PHE A 296 -9.79 -27.17 17.33
CA PHE A 296 -9.04 -26.37 18.29
C PHE A 296 -8.77 -27.22 19.54
N ALA A 297 -7.52 -27.26 20.00
CA ALA A 297 -7.15 -28.08 21.15
C ALA A 297 -7.67 -27.52 22.49
N GLY A 298 -8.21 -26.30 22.50
CA GLY A 298 -8.64 -25.63 23.71
C GLY A 298 -7.45 -25.25 24.60
N GLY A 299 -7.64 -25.45 25.90
CA GLY A 299 -6.64 -25.13 26.92
C GLY A 299 -7.20 -24.28 28.05
N SER A 300 -6.33 -23.90 28.97
CA SER A 300 -6.69 -23.08 30.12
C SER A 300 -5.56 -22.15 30.49
N TRP A 301 -5.92 -20.98 31.00
CA TRP A 301 -4.98 -20.00 31.52
C TRP A 301 -5.58 -19.33 32.74
N THR A 302 -4.83 -18.42 33.33
CA THR A 302 -5.26 -17.77 34.57
C THR A 302 -4.99 -16.28 34.51
N TYR A 303 -5.84 -15.50 35.16
CA TYR A 303 -5.57 -14.11 35.52
C TYR A 303 -5.46 -13.99 37.03
N LYS A 304 -4.79 -12.96 37.51
CA LYS A 304 -4.84 -12.56 38.91
C LYS A 304 -5.73 -11.32 39.03
N LEU A 305 -6.89 -11.45 39.67
CA LEU A 305 -7.69 -10.29 40.04
C LEU A 305 -7.22 -9.77 41.39
N ASP A 306 -6.69 -8.56 41.38
CA ASP A 306 -6.20 -7.90 42.59
C ASP A 306 -6.90 -6.55 42.70
N ALA A 307 -7.58 -6.29 43.82
CA ALA A 307 -8.18 -4.97 44.07
C ALA A 307 -7.14 -3.85 44.15
N ASN A 308 -5.89 -4.23 44.45
CA ASN A 308 -4.71 -3.36 44.42
C ASN A 308 -3.88 -3.56 43.15
N ALA A 309 -4.32 -4.41 42.20
CA ALA A 309 -3.90 -4.21 40.82
C ALA A 309 -4.20 -2.74 40.52
N PRO A 310 -3.29 -2.04 39.84
CA PRO A 310 -3.61 -0.70 39.37
C PRO A 310 -5.02 -0.76 38.75
N LEU A 311 -5.91 0.13 39.20
CA LEU A 311 -6.91 0.69 38.29
C LEU A 311 -6.12 0.88 36.98
N PRO A 312 -6.55 0.41 35.79
CA PRO A 312 -5.71 0.56 34.60
C PRO A 312 -5.32 2.03 34.54
N GLY A 313 -4.03 2.30 34.77
CA GLY A 313 -3.58 3.48 35.53
C GLY A 313 -4.15 4.76 34.96
N VAL A 314 -3.44 5.26 33.98
CA VAL A 314 -4.02 6.10 32.95
C VAL A 314 -4.11 5.20 31.73
N VAL A 315 -5.18 5.28 30.94
CA VAL A 315 -5.37 4.47 29.73
C VAL A 315 -5.39 5.36 28.50
N ILE A 316 -5.02 4.80 27.34
CA ILE A 316 -5.37 5.42 26.06
C ILE A 316 -6.84 5.10 25.80
N SER A 317 -7.72 6.11 25.95
CA SER A 317 -9.17 5.95 25.82
C SER A 317 -9.63 6.01 24.37
N GLU A 318 -9.06 6.90 23.57
CA GLU A 318 -9.48 7.16 22.20
C GLU A 318 -8.31 7.78 21.44
N PHE A 319 -8.22 7.55 20.14
CA PHE A 319 -7.24 8.22 19.28
C PHE A 319 -7.78 8.29 17.85
N MET A 320 -7.17 9.14 17.04
CA MET A 320 -7.49 9.28 15.63
C MET A 320 -6.20 9.52 14.86
N ALA A 321 -5.86 8.59 13.96
CA ALA A 321 -4.68 8.65 13.10
C ALA A 321 -4.95 9.27 11.71
N ASP A 322 -6.17 9.75 11.49
CA ASP A 322 -6.54 10.49 10.29
C ASP A 322 -7.61 11.53 10.63
N ASN A 323 -7.18 12.65 11.22
CA ASN A 323 -8.06 13.73 11.63
C ASN A 323 -8.10 14.85 10.59
N LYS A 324 -9.30 15.29 10.19
CA LYS A 324 -9.48 16.44 9.27
C LYS A 324 -10.40 17.51 9.81
N LYS A 325 -11.46 17.15 10.52
CA LYS A 325 -12.54 18.07 10.93
C LYS A 325 -12.93 17.96 12.39
N THR A 326 -12.46 16.93 13.10
CA THR A 326 -13.01 16.60 14.42
C THR A 326 -12.51 17.59 15.46
N ILE A 327 -11.19 17.75 15.54
CA ILE A 327 -10.54 18.75 16.38
C ILE A 327 -9.37 19.38 15.64
N HIS A 328 -9.14 20.66 15.88
CA HIS A 328 -7.95 21.35 15.41
C HIS A 328 -7.04 21.64 16.59
N ASP A 329 -5.73 21.53 16.38
CA ASP A 329 -4.75 21.99 17.35
C ASP A 329 -4.71 23.52 17.43
N GLU A 330 -3.88 24.06 18.32
CA GLU A 330 -3.78 25.51 18.57
C GLU A 330 -3.26 26.31 17.38
N ASP A 331 -2.63 25.66 16.39
CA ASP A 331 -2.16 26.30 15.16
C ASP A 331 -3.24 26.25 14.06
N GLY A 332 -4.35 25.56 14.31
CA GLY A 332 -5.42 25.31 13.34
C GLY A 332 -5.22 24.05 12.50
N ASP A 333 -4.18 23.25 12.77
CA ASP A 333 -3.93 22.03 12.03
C ASP A 333 -4.85 20.90 12.51
N SER A 334 -5.28 20.05 11.59
CA SER A 334 -6.01 18.81 11.90
C SER A 334 -5.02 17.69 12.25
N SER A 335 -4.27 17.87 13.34
CA SER A 335 -3.30 16.88 13.81
C SER A 335 -4.00 15.62 14.31
N ASP A 336 -3.37 14.46 14.14
CA ASP A 336 -3.75 13.24 14.84
C ASP A 336 -3.75 13.47 16.35
N TRP A 337 -4.48 12.66 17.08
CA TRP A 337 -4.58 12.85 18.53
C TRP A 337 -4.77 11.54 19.25
N ILE A 338 -4.29 11.53 20.49
CA ILE A 338 -4.34 10.46 21.46
C ILE A 338 -4.99 11.05 22.71
N GLU A 339 -6.03 10.42 23.20
CA GLU A 339 -6.68 10.76 24.44
C GLU A 339 -6.30 9.77 25.53
N LEU A 340 -5.92 10.33 26.67
CA LEU A 340 -5.70 9.62 27.91
C LEU A 340 -6.88 9.82 28.87
N PHE A 341 -7.27 8.76 29.56
CA PHE A 341 -8.26 8.82 30.63
C PHE A 341 -7.68 8.29 31.94
N ASN A 342 -7.88 9.04 33.04
CA ASN A 342 -7.62 8.57 34.40
C ASN A 342 -8.92 8.05 35.04
N PRO A 343 -9.21 6.74 35.01
CA PRO A 343 -10.38 6.16 35.66
C PRO A 343 -10.29 6.12 37.19
N THR A 344 -9.19 6.56 37.78
CA THR A 344 -8.96 6.43 39.21
C THR A 344 -9.65 7.53 40.02
N ALA A 345 -9.87 7.26 41.31
CA ALA A 345 -10.41 8.24 42.26
C ALA A 345 -9.37 9.24 42.78
N SER A 346 -8.14 9.21 42.27
CA SER A 346 -7.04 10.08 42.68
C SER A 346 -6.37 10.70 41.46
N GLU A 347 -5.72 11.85 41.64
CA GLU A 347 -4.91 12.42 40.57
C GLU A 347 -3.66 11.56 40.31
N VAL A 348 -3.23 11.50 39.05
CA VAL A 348 -2.02 10.80 38.62
C VAL A 348 -1.06 11.82 38.04
N ASN A 349 0.16 11.86 38.57
CA ASN A 349 1.23 12.64 37.97
C ASN A 349 1.91 11.82 36.87
N LEU A 350 1.90 12.34 35.64
CA LEU A 350 2.45 11.70 34.45
C LEU A 350 3.95 11.98 34.26
N ALA A 351 4.63 12.66 35.20
CA ALA A 351 6.05 12.90 35.13
C ALA A 351 6.84 11.60 34.90
N GLY A 352 7.58 11.54 33.80
CA GLY A 352 8.41 10.40 33.42
C GLY A 352 7.70 9.28 32.66
N TRP A 353 6.36 9.35 32.50
CA TRP A 353 5.61 8.47 31.60
C TRP A 353 5.94 8.79 30.14
N ALA A 354 5.61 7.88 29.22
CA ALA A 354 5.85 8.06 27.80
C ALA A 354 4.71 7.54 26.90
N LEU A 355 4.57 8.14 25.72
CA LEU A 355 3.86 7.57 24.57
C LEU A 355 4.88 7.09 23.52
N THR A 356 4.51 6.07 22.74
CA THR A 356 5.34 5.56 21.63
C THR A 356 4.48 4.85 20.59
N ASP A 357 4.92 4.92 19.33
CA ASP A 357 4.41 4.13 18.21
C ASP A 357 5.39 3.02 17.75
N ASP A 358 6.58 2.94 18.38
CA ASP A 358 7.60 1.92 18.11
C ASP A 358 7.77 0.93 19.29
N PRO A 359 7.45 -0.37 19.12
CA PRO A 359 7.62 -1.38 20.17
C PRO A 359 9.09 -1.61 20.57
N LYS A 360 10.06 -1.11 19.80
CA LYS A 360 11.50 -1.17 20.11
C LYS A 360 11.98 0.05 20.92
N HIS A 361 11.19 1.13 20.98
CA HIS A 361 11.55 2.37 21.65
C HIS A 361 10.46 2.86 22.60
N LEU A 362 10.16 2.08 23.65
CA LEU A 362 9.08 2.31 24.62
C LEU A 362 9.09 3.66 25.38
N THR A 363 10.09 4.52 25.18
CA THR A 363 10.17 5.83 25.83
C THR A 363 10.42 6.96 24.84
N GLU A 364 9.81 6.85 23.66
CA GLU A 364 9.98 7.75 22.52
C GLU A 364 9.57 9.19 22.78
N TRP A 365 8.35 9.41 23.30
CA TRP A 365 7.89 10.73 23.72
C TRP A 365 7.54 10.75 25.20
N ARG A 366 8.16 11.63 26.00
CA ARG A 366 7.95 11.67 27.46
C ARG A 366 7.03 12.81 27.87
N PHE A 367 6.10 12.49 28.78
CA PHE A 367 5.24 13.50 29.38
C PHE A 367 6.05 14.49 30.22
N PRO A 368 5.71 15.79 30.15
CA PRO A 368 6.16 16.75 31.14
C PRO A 368 5.53 16.47 32.51
N ASN A 369 5.91 17.23 33.53
CA ASN A 369 5.32 17.13 34.87
C ASN A 369 3.89 17.68 34.89
N ILE A 370 2.94 16.88 34.36
CA ILE A 370 1.52 17.17 34.30
C ILE A 370 0.75 16.22 35.22
N THR A 371 -0.20 16.78 35.96
CA THR A 371 -1.09 16.02 36.83
C THR A 371 -2.43 15.84 36.14
N LEU A 372 -2.80 14.60 35.86
CA LEU A 372 -4.12 14.23 35.34
C LEU A 372 -5.06 13.95 36.52
N ALA A 373 -6.03 14.84 36.73
CA ALA A 373 -7.00 14.73 37.82
C ALA A 373 -7.82 13.42 37.75
N ALA A 374 -8.39 13.02 38.89
CA ALA A 374 -9.29 11.87 38.97
C ALA A 374 -10.47 12.01 37.98
N ASN A 375 -10.86 10.91 37.32
CA ASN A 375 -11.95 10.86 36.35
C ASN A 375 -11.87 11.94 35.25
N SER A 376 -10.66 12.33 34.86
CA SER A 376 -10.42 13.38 33.86
C SER A 376 -9.70 12.82 32.64
N TYR A 377 -9.86 13.54 31.53
CA TYR A 377 -9.26 13.23 30.23
C TYR A 377 -8.11 14.20 29.93
N LEU A 378 -7.11 13.72 29.20
CA LEU A 378 -6.01 14.53 28.69
C LEU A 378 -5.83 14.21 27.21
N LEU A 379 -6.00 15.22 26.37
CA LEU A 379 -5.74 15.12 24.94
C LEU A 379 -4.27 15.46 24.65
N VAL A 380 -3.61 14.64 23.85
CA VAL A 380 -2.26 14.82 23.33
C VAL A 380 -2.34 14.72 21.81
N PHE A 381 -1.88 15.72 21.08
CA PHE A 381 -1.81 15.65 19.62
C PHE A 381 -0.63 14.78 19.19
N ALA A 382 -0.86 13.78 18.35
CA ALA A 382 0.20 12.98 17.73
C ALA A 382 0.67 13.66 16.44
N SER A 383 1.29 14.83 16.55
CA SER A 383 1.52 15.70 15.38
C SER A 383 2.97 15.72 14.89
N GLY A 384 3.90 15.07 15.59
CA GLY A 384 5.33 15.21 15.36
C GLY A 384 5.91 16.59 15.76
N LYS A 385 5.18 17.37 16.56
CA LYS A 385 5.59 18.73 16.96
C LYS A 385 6.46 18.75 18.24
N ASP A 386 6.40 17.70 19.06
CA ASP A 386 7.19 17.50 20.30
C ASP A 386 6.96 18.52 21.44
N ARG A 387 5.73 19.03 21.57
CA ARG A 387 5.37 20.06 22.57
C ARG A 387 5.10 19.45 23.94
N THR A 388 5.90 19.85 24.92
CA THR A 388 5.80 19.41 26.32
C THR A 388 5.45 20.54 27.30
N ASN A 389 4.94 21.68 26.82
CA ASN A 389 4.57 22.79 27.69
C ASN A 389 3.30 22.47 28.49
N VAL A 390 3.43 22.37 29.82
CA VAL A 390 2.33 22.03 30.75
C VAL A 390 1.20 23.06 30.77
N THR A 391 1.41 24.28 30.28
CA THR A 391 0.34 25.31 30.18
C THR A 391 -0.33 25.35 28.81
N GLY A 392 0.13 24.53 27.86
CA GLY A 392 -0.39 24.45 26.49
C GLY A 392 -0.98 23.06 26.18
N ARG A 393 -1.32 22.85 24.91
CA ARG A 393 -1.65 21.52 24.39
C ARG A 393 -0.36 20.73 24.19
N LEU A 394 -0.41 19.43 24.46
CA LEU A 394 0.74 18.55 24.34
C LEU A 394 0.79 17.95 22.95
N HIS A 395 2.00 17.78 22.41
CA HIS A 395 2.21 17.17 21.11
C HIS A 395 3.33 16.13 21.18
N THR A 396 3.11 14.92 20.66
CA THR A 396 4.18 13.93 20.56
C THR A 396 5.21 14.31 19.49
N ASN A 397 6.37 13.67 19.51
CA ASN A 397 7.41 13.78 18.48
C ASN A 397 7.20 12.83 17.28
N PHE A 398 6.08 12.10 17.25
CA PHE A 398 5.68 11.20 16.17
C PHE A 398 4.25 11.50 15.68
N GLN A 399 3.84 10.87 14.59
CA GLN A 399 2.48 10.92 14.04
C GLN A 399 1.92 9.52 13.93
N LEU A 400 0.60 9.38 13.92
CA LEU A 400 -0.01 8.07 13.83
C LEU A 400 -0.20 7.64 12.37
N SER A 401 0.03 6.36 12.07
CA SER A 401 -0.18 5.76 10.76
C SER A 401 -1.66 5.43 10.55
N PRO A 402 -2.34 5.96 9.51
CA PRO A 402 -3.70 5.54 9.18
C PRO A 402 -3.78 4.09 8.69
N GLY A 403 -2.66 3.47 8.32
CA GLY A 403 -2.60 2.05 7.94
C GLY A 403 -2.62 1.07 9.13
N GLY A 404 -2.55 1.58 10.36
CA GLY A 404 -2.40 0.76 11.57
C GLY A 404 -0.93 0.60 11.97
N GLU A 405 -0.63 0.79 13.25
CA GLU A 405 0.70 0.55 13.85
C GLU A 405 0.60 0.32 15.36
N PHE A 406 1.73 0.08 16.02
CA PHE A 406 1.80 -0.07 17.47
C PHE A 406 1.50 1.28 18.15
N LEU A 407 0.81 1.26 19.29
CA LEU A 407 0.63 2.45 20.11
C LEU A 407 0.61 2.06 21.58
N ALA A 408 1.43 2.71 22.42
CA ALA A 408 1.47 2.42 23.84
C ALA A 408 1.70 3.65 24.73
N LEU A 409 1.13 3.58 25.93
CA LEU A 409 1.42 4.42 27.09
C LEU A 409 2.27 3.60 28.07
N VAL A 410 3.37 4.18 28.52
CA VAL A 410 4.42 3.50 29.28
C VAL A 410 4.73 4.29 30.57
N ASP A 411 4.89 3.58 31.69
CA ASP A 411 5.22 4.20 32.98
C ASP A 411 6.71 4.55 33.11
N PRO A 412 7.13 5.31 34.15
CA PRO A 412 8.53 5.70 34.34
C PRO A 412 9.50 4.52 34.58
N THR A 413 8.96 3.35 34.93
CA THR A 413 9.71 2.10 35.10
C THR A 413 9.71 1.25 33.83
N THR A 414 9.26 1.79 32.70
CA THR A 414 9.21 1.18 31.36
C THR A 414 8.20 0.05 31.21
N ASN A 415 7.20 -0.05 32.09
CA ASN A 415 6.09 -0.99 31.88
C ASN A 415 5.05 -0.37 30.96
N ILE A 416 4.53 -1.16 30.01
CA ILE A 416 3.38 -0.76 29.20
C ILE A 416 2.13 -0.76 30.09
N VAL A 417 1.48 0.39 30.22
CA VAL A 417 0.27 0.61 31.05
C VAL A 417 -1.01 0.50 30.22
N SER A 418 -0.96 0.92 28.95
CA SER A 418 -2.06 0.80 28.00
C SER A 418 -1.50 0.71 26.60
N SER A 419 -2.03 -0.16 25.74
CA SER A 419 -1.50 -0.33 24.39
C SER A 419 -2.51 -0.90 23.40
N PHE A 420 -2.23 -0.70 22.12
CA PHE A 420 -2.83 -1.40 20.98
C PHE A 420 -1.72 -2.18 20.27
N THR A 421 -1.77 -3.51 20.35
CA THR A 421 -0.70 -4.43 19.94
C THR A 421 -1.23 -5.62 19.15
N PRO A 422 -0.47 -6.14 18.16
CA PRO A 422 0.81 -5.64 17.66
C PRO A 422 0.67 -4.34 16.86
N ALA A 423 -0.53 -4.03 16.38
CA ALA A 423 -0.92 -2.76 15.79
C ALA A 423 -2.43 -2.51 16.00
N TYR A 424 -2.86 -1.25 16.02
CA TYR A 424 -4.28 -0.91 15.89
C TYR A 424 -4.74 -1.06 14.42
N PRO A 425 -6.05 -1.25 14.14
CA PRO A 425 -6.51 -1.50 12.79
C PRO A 425 -6.53 -0.21 11.91
N PRO A 426 -6.51 -0.34 10.58
CA PRO A 426 -6.50 0.82 9.67
C PRO A 426 -7.61 1.83 9.98
N GLN A 427 -7.25 3.11 10.06
CA GLN A 427 -8.17 4.19 10.38
C GLN A 427 -8.82 4.77 9.12
N GLN A 428 -10.01 5.35 9.29
CA GLN A 428 -10.63 6.21 8.28
C GLN A 428 -10.68 7.64 8.78
N THR A 429 -10.62 8.57 7.84
CA THR A 429 -10.71 10.00 8.08
C THR A 429 -11.89 10.37 8.97
N ASP A 430 -11.63 11.15 10.02
CA ASP A 430 -12.59 11.65 11.00
C ASP A 430 -13.34 10.56 11.79
N VAL A 431 -12.84 9.33 11.80
CA VAL A 431 -13.33 8.23 12.65
C VAL A 431 -12.23 7.82 13.61
N SER A 432 -12.47 8.00 14.90
CA SER A 432 -11.54 7.61 15.95
C SER A 432 -11.63 6.11 16.24
N TYR A 433 -10.61 5.58 16.89
CA TYR A 433 -10.60 4.25 17.46
C TYR A 433 -10.24 4.33 18.93
N GLY A 434 -10.83 3.49 19.75
CA GLY A 434 -10.60 3.57 21.18
C GLY A 434 -11.39 2.54 21.96
N ARG A 435 -11.36 2.69 23.28
CA ARG A 435 -11.90 1.74 24.25
C ARG A 435 -13.35 2.03 24.59
N ASP A 436 -14.14 1.00 24.83
CA ASP A 436 -15.51 1.15 25.33
C ASP A 436 -15.50 1.79 26.72
N ARG A 437 -16.47 2.67 26.93
CA ARG A 437 -16.61 3.42 28.17
C ARG A 437 -16.89 2.54 29.39
N VAL A 438 -17.65 1.46 29.22
CA VAL A 438 -18.08 0.56 30.30
C VAL A 438 -17.09 -0.57 30.48
N SER A 439 -16.52 -1.05 29.37
CA SER A 439 -15.53 -2.13 29.34
C SER A 439 -14.26 -1.67 28.62
N PRO A 440 -13.31 -0.98 29.29
CA PRO A 440 -12.12 -0.42 28.65
C PRO A 440 -11.22 -1.46 27.94
N ASP A 441 -11.41 -2.74 28.21
CA ASP A 441 -10.69 -3.81 27.50
C ASP A 441 -11.24 -4.07 26.09
N VAL A 442 -12.46 -3.63 25.78
CA VAL A 442 -13.06 -3.71 24.45
C VAL A 442 -12.70 -2.45 23.68
N ALA A 443 -12.22 -2.59 22.44
CA ALA A 443 -11.92 -1.45 21.57
C ALA A 443 -12.73 -1.49 20.26
N GLY A 444 -12.92 -0.34 19.62
CA GLY A 444 -13.67 -0.24 18.38
C GLY A 444 -13.65 1.18 17.79
N TYR A 445 -14.32 1.33 16.65
CA TYR A 445 -14.40 2.60 15.95
C TYR A 445 -15.52 3.50 16.51
N PHE A 446 -15.27 4.81 16.54
CA PHE A 446 -16.22 5.84 16.94
C PHE A 446 -16.39 6.89 15.83
N THR A 447 -17.63 7.01 15.35
CA THR A 447 -17.99 7.95 14.28
C THR A 447 -18.37 9.34 14.76
N VAL A 448 -18.63 9.44 16.05
CA VAL A 448 -18.72 10.70 16.76
C VAL A 448 -17.59 10.67 17.78
N PRO A 449 -16.41 11.19 17.41
CA PRO A 449 -15.28 11.24 18.33
C PRO A 449 -15.63 12.06 19.55
N THR A 450 -15.07 11.68 20.69
CA THR A 450 -15.43 12.26 21.99
C THR A 450 -14.24 12.89 22.74
N PRO A 451 -13.40 13.70 22.09
CA PRO A 451 -12.24 14.29 22.76
C PRO A 451 -12.67 15.17 23.95
N GLY A 452 -12.03 14.92 25.07
CA GLY A 452 -12.32 15.50 26.39
C GLY A 452 -13.51 14.88 27.11
N ALA A 453 -14.11 13.80 26.60
CA ALA A 453 -15.36 13.25 27.09
C ALA A 453 -15.40 11.71 27.05
N PRO A 454 -16.31 11.07 27.82
CA PRO A 454 -16.46 9.62 27.73
C PRO A 454 -16.93 9.15 26.35
N ASN A 455 -16.29 8.11 25.82
CA ASN A 455 -16.66 7.45 24.58
C ASN A 455 -18.14 7.02 24.57
N SER A 456 -18.76 7.13 23.40
CA SER A 456 -20.08 6.54 23.14
C SER A 456 -19.97 5.01 23.06
N THR A 457 -21.09 4.28 23.06
CA THR A 457 -21.06 2.81 22.89
C THR A 457 -20.40 2.46 21.56
N ILE A 458 -19.55 1.43 21.53
CA ILE A 458 -18.77 1.00 20.34
C ILE A 458 -19.60 1.08 19.06
N GLY A 459 -19.04 1.75 18.06
CA GLY A 459 -19.65 1.94 16.75
C GLY A 459 -19.73 0.65 15.93
N ALA A 460 -20.50 0.75 14.87
CA ALA A 460 -20.97 -0.36 14.05
C ALA A 460 -19.87 -1.10 13.22
N GLY A 461 -18.61 -0.64 13.20
CA GLY A 461 -17.56 -1.14 12.29
C GLY A 461 -17.70 -0.62 10.85
N PHE A 462 -16.84 -1.06 9.92
CA PHE A 462 -16.86 -0.62 8.51
C PHE A 462 -17.24 -1.73 7.53
N SER A 463 -17.88 -1.35 6.43
CA SER A 463 -18.09 -2.24 5.29
C SER A 463 -16.73 -2.57 4.62
N PRO A 464 -16.59 -3.72 3.95
CA PRO A 464 -15.34 -4.08 3.27
C PRO A 464 -14.99 -3.15 2.11
N LYS A 465 -13.74 -3.21 1.65
CA LYS A 465 -13.29 -2.47 0.46
C LYS A 465 -13.99 -2.96 -0.80
N VAL A 466 -14.13 -2.08 -1.78
CA VAL A 466 -14.55 -2.43 -3.14
C VAL A 466 -13.31 -2.74 -3.96
N GLU A 467 -13.35 -3.82 -4.72
CA GLU A 467 -12.32 -4.23 -5.67
C GLU A 467 -12.80 -3.96 -7.10
N PHE A 468 -11.85 -3.68 -7.98
CA PHE A 468 -12.09 -3.38 -9.39
C PHE A 468 -11.47 -4.50 -10.23
N SER A 469 -12.16 -4.93 -11.29
CA SER A 469 -11.67 -5.95 -12.24
C SER A 469 -10.46 -5.50 -13.05
N ARG A 470 -10.18 -4.19 -13.05
CA ARG A 470 -9.08 -3.59 -13.79
C ARG A 470 -8.52 -2.41 -13.01
N ASN A 471 -7.19 -2.26 -13.00
CA ASN A 471 -6.54 -1.07 -12.47
C ASN A 471 -6.74 0.13 -13.41
N GLY A 472 -6.65 1.34 -12.87
CA GLY A 472 -6.72 2.57 -13.66
C GLY A 472 -5.56 2.71 -14.64
N GLY A 473 -5.77 3.49 -15.70
CA GLY A 473 -4.80 3.70 -16.76
C GLY A 473 -5.46 4.03 -18.10
N THR A 474 -4.71 3.87 -19.18
CA THR A 474 -5.20 4.14 -20.53
C THR A 474 -5.92 2.95 -21.16
N PHE A 475 -6.86 3.25 -22.04
CA PHE A 475 -7.55 2.23 -22.84
C PHE A 475 -7.85 2.75 -24.25
N THR A 476 -8.02 1.84 -25.20
CA THR A 476 -8.22 2.15 -26.63
C THR A 476 -9.56 1.67 -27.17
N SER A 477 -10.28 0.82 -26.43
CA SER A 477 -11.59 0.29 -26.79
C SER A 477 -12.48 0.15 -25.55
N PRO A 478 -13.80 0.35 -25.67
CA PRO A 478 -14.71 0.20 -24.54
C PRO A 478 -14.63 -1.18 -23.89
N PHE A 479 -14.81 -1.25 -22.58
CA PHE A 479 -14.82 -2.51 -21.83
C PHE A 479 -15.80 -2.44 -20.64
N PRO A 480 -16.35 -3.59 -20.21
CA PRO A 480 -17.11 -3.67 -18.96
C PRO A 480 -16.16 -3.65 -17.76
N LEU A 481 -16.40 -2.74 -16.81
CA LEU A 481 -15.73 -2.71 -15.52
C LEU A 481 -16.61 -3.37 -14.46
N GLU A 482 -16.16 -4.50 -13.94
CA GLU A 482 -16.80 -5.19 -12.82
C GLU A 482 -16.23 -4.71 -11.48
N LEU A 483 -17.12 -4.62 -10.47
CA LEU A 483 -16.82 -4.29 -9.07
C LEU A 483 -17.31 -5.41 -8.16
N TRP A 484 -16.56 -5.72 -7.10
CA TRP A 484 -17.01 -6.67 -6.06
C TRP A 484 -16.50 -6.29 -4.68
N THR A 485 -17.02 -6.96 -3.65
CA THR A 485 -16.57 -6.81 -2.27
C THR A 485 -16.77 -8.14 -1.53
N SER A 486 -16.01 -8.36 -0.44
CA SER A 486 -15.99 -9.64 0.28
C SER A 486 -17.26 -9.94 1.08
N SER A 487 -18.12 -8.94 1.33
CA SER A 487 -19.39 -9.13 2.03
C SER A 487 -20.55 -9.33 1.05
N THR A 488 -21.30 -10.42 1.22
CA THR A 488 -22.52 -10.69 0.45
C THR A 488 -23.70 -9.79 0.85
N ASN A 489 -23.61 -9.08 1.99
CA ASN A 489 -24.67 -8.21 2.51
C ASN A 489 -24.39 -6.72 2.29
N ALA A 490 -23.31 -6.37 1.58
CA ALA A 490 -22.96 -4.99 1.28
C ALA A 490 -23.43 -4.57 -0.11
N GLU A 491 -24.01 -3.37 -0.21
CA GLU A 491 -24.29 -2.71 -1.48
C GLU A 491 -23.08 -1.90 -1.94
N ILE A 492 -22.69 -2.02 -3.21
CA ILE A 492 -21.63 -1.18 -3.79
C ILE A 492 -22.29 0.06 -4.40
N ARG A 493 -21.83 1.25 -4.00
CA ARG A 493 -22.25 2.54 -4.58
C ARG A 493 -21.08 3.16 -5.32
N PHE A 494 -21.34 3.83 -6.44
CA PHE A 494 -20.31 4.45 -7.25
C PHE A 494 -20.73 5.80 -7.84
N THR A 495 -19.73 6.58 -8.25
CA THR A 495 -19.86 7.88 -8.93
C THR A 495 -18.91 7.95 -10.12
N LEU A 496 -19.27 8.76 -11.12
CA LEU A 496 -18.51 8.99 -12.35
C LEU A 496 -18.15 10.47 -12.57
N ASP A 497 -18.63 11.35 -11.67
CA ASP A 497 -18.44 12.80 -11.71
C ASP A 497 -17.26 13.25 -10.84
N GLY A 498 -16.52 12.31 -10.27
CA GLY A 498 -15.40 12.57 -9.38
C GLY A 498 -15.81 12.97 -7.97
N SER A 499 -17.08 12.91 -7.56
CA SER A 499 -17.52 13.06 -6.16
C SER A 499 -17.35 11.78 -5.34
N ALA A 500 -17.20 11.85 -4.02
CA ALA A 500 -17.12 10.63 -3.20
C ALA A 500 -18.51 9.96 -3.12
N PRO A 501 -18.64 8.64 -3.34
CA PRO A 501 -19.93 7.95 -3.25
C PRO A 501 -20.52 7.98 -1.84
N THR A 502 -21.83 8.23 -1.78
CA THR A 502 -22.67 8.10 -0.59
C THR A 502 -23.69 6.98 -0.77
N ASP A 503 -24.46 6.69 0.27
CA ASP A 503 -25.59 5.74 0.23
C ASP A 503 -26.69 6.16 -0.77
N ALA A 504 -26.75 7.45 -1.13
CA ALA A 504 -27.62 7.99 -2.16
C ALA A 504 -27.03 7.93 -3.58
N SER A 505 -25.76 7.56 -3.76
CA SER A 505 -25.13 7.42 -5.08
C SER A 505 -25.65 6.21 -5.85
N SER A 506 -25.25 6.09 -7.12
CA SER A 506 -25.70 5.02 -8.01
C SER A 506 -25.35 3.63 -7.45
N LEU A 507 -26.35 2.76 -7.36
CA LEU A 507 -26.17 1.36 -6.96
C LEU A 507 -25.52 0.57 -8.10
N TYR A 508 -24.46 -0.17 -7.78
CA TYR A 508 -23.85 -1.11 -8.71
C TYR A 508 -24.73 -2.36 -8.82
N GLY A 509 -25.33 -2.56 -10.00
CA GLY A 509 -26.20 -3.71 -10.31
C GLY A 509 -25.64 -4.65 -11.38
N GLY A 510 -24.42 -4.41 -11.85
CA GLY A 510 -23.76 -5.13 -12.93
C GLY A 510 -22.66 -4.29 -13.58
N PRO A 511 -21.87 -4.86 -14.51
CA PRO A 511 -20.67 -4.22 -15.03
C PRO A 511 -20.92 -2.82 -15.62
N VAL A 512 -20.05 -1.87 -15.28
CA VAL A 512 -20.11 -0.48 -15.78
C VAL A 512 -19.39 -0.40 -17.12
N SER A 513 -20.12 -0.10 -18.20
CA SER A 513 -19.51 0.02 -19.54
C SER A 513 -18.70 1.32 -19.67
N LEU A 514 -17.38 1.20 -19.70
CA LEU A 514 -16.47 2.33 -19.85
C LEU A 514 -16.24 2.62 -21.33
N THR A 515 -16.87 3.69 -21.84
CA THR A 515 -16.81 4.09 -23.26
C THR A 515 -16.02 5.37 -23.51
N ASN A 516 -15.70 6.12 -22.45
CA ASN A 516 -15.00 7.40 -22.50
C ASN A 516 -14.06 7.57 -21.30
N THR A 517 -13.14 8.53 -21.37
CA THR A 517 -12.30 8.92 -20.23
C THR A 517 -13.17 9.31 -19.04
N VAL A 518 -12.95 8.68 -17.88
CA VAL A 518 -13.75 8.88 -16.67
C VAL A 518 -12.96 8.45 -15.44
N GLN A 519 -13.30 9.03 -14.29
CA GLN A 519 -12.88 8.53 -13.00
C GLN A 519 -14.04 7.81 -12.32
N VAL A 520 -13.83 6.56 -11.93
CA VAL A 520 -14.81 5.77 -11.20
C VAL A 520 -14.40 5.77 -9.74
N ARG A 521 -15.29 6.21 -8.85
CA ARG A 521 -15.09 6.14 -7.40
C ARG A 521 -16.16 5.21 -6.84
N ALA A 522 -15.79 4.25 -6.00
CA ALA A 522 -16.71 3.26 -5.45
C ALA A 522 -16.49 3.02 -3.95
N ARG A 523 -17.57 2.65 -3.25
CA ARG A 523 -17.58 2.39 -1.81
C ARG A 523 -18.70 1.41 -1.45
N ALA A 524 -18.46 0.51 -0.49
CA ALA A 524 -19.45 -0.47 -0.04
C ALA A 524 -20.24 0.03 1.18
N PHE A 525 -21.51 -0.35 1.29
CA PHE A 525 -22.45 0.04 2.35
C PHE A 525 -23.23 -1.20 2.80
N ALA A 526 -23.00 -1.66 4.03
CA ALA A 526 -23.76 -2.76 4.62
C ALA A 526 -24.67 -2.26 5.76
N PRO A 527 -25.86 -2.85 5.95
CA PRO A 527 -26.75 -2.48 7.05
C PRO A 527 -26.06 -2.61 8.41
N GLY A 528 -26.13 -1.55 9.21
CA GLY A 528 -25.53 -1.54 10.54
C GLY A 528 -24.01 -1.51 10.55
N LEU A 529 -23.35 -1.25 9.41
CA LEU A 529 -21.92 -0.90 9.31
C LEU A 529 -21.78 0.52 8.76
N LEU A 530 -20.61 1.12 8.96
CA LEU A 530 -20.20 2.34 8.28
C LEU A 530 -19.79 2.06 6.84
N PRO A 531 -19.75 3.10 5.98
CA PRO A 531 -19.29 2.94 4.62
C PRO A 531 -17.82 2.46 4.57
N GLY A 532 -17.51 1.50 3.69
CA GLY A 532 -16.16 0.91 3.59
C GLY A 532 -15.09 1.89 3.11
N PRO A 533 -13.81 1.54 2.93
CA PRO A 533 -12.85 2.51 2.38
C PRO A 533 -13.27 2.95 0.98
N LEU A 534 -13.00 4.22 0.66
CA LEU A 534 -13.19 4.75 -0.68
C LEU A 534 -12.08 4.19 -1.60
N HIS A 535 -12.45 3.79 -2.82
CA HIS A 535 -11.51 3.37 -3.86
C HIS A 535 -11.81 4.14 -5.14
N SER A 536 -10.85 4.90 -5.66
CA SER A 536 -10.96 5.57 -6.96
C SER A 536 -9.98 5.03 -8.00
N GLU A 537 -10.46 4.85 -9.22
CA GLU A 537 -9.64 4.55 -10.40
C GLU A 537 -9.92 5.51 -11.55
N SER A 538 -8.87 5.91 -12.29
CA SER A 538 -8.98 6.82 -13.42
C SER A 538 -8.69 6.10 -14.74
N TYR A 539 -9.65 6.11 -15.66
CA TYR A 539 -9.56 5.45 -16.95
C TYR A 539 -9.50 6.49 -18.07
N LEU A 540 -8.43 6.48 -18.87
CA LEU A 540 -8.15 7.50 -19.89
C LEU A 540 -8.24 6.90 -21.30
N LEU A 541 -9.27 7.28 -22.06
CA LEU A 541 -9.43 6.84 -23.45
C LEU A 541 -8.35 7.49 -24.33
N LEU A 542 -7.65 6.70 -25.14
CA LEU A 542 -6.73 7.22 -26.15
C LEU A 542 -7.42 7.35 -27.51
N ASN A 543 -7.19 8.47 -28.18
CA ASN A 543 -7.53 8.63 -29.59
C ASN A 543 -6.56 7.85 -30.47
N ALA A 544 -7.05 7.32 -31.60
CA ALA A 544 -6.22 6.58 -32.56
C ALA A 544 -4.93 7.29 -32.99
N ASN A 545 -4.93 8.63 -33.01
CA ASN A 545 -3.77 9.43 -33.42
C ASN A 545 -2.63 9.51 -32.38
N VAL A 546 -2.81 8.98 -31.17
CA VAL A 546 -1.78 8.99 -30.12
C VAL A 546 -1.34 7.58 -29.68
N ILE A 547 -2.03 6.52 -30.14
CA ILE A 547 -1.75 5.12 -29.76
C ILE A 547 -0.31 4.72 -30.12
N ASN A 548 0.23 5.21 -31.24
CA ASN A 548 1.58 4.89 -31.71
C ASN A 548 2.67 5.85 -31.18
N PHE A 549 2.35 6.69 -30.19
CA PHE A 549 3.34 7.55 -29.56
C PHE A 549 4.45 6.70 -28.93
N THR A 550 5.69 7.05 -29.21
CA THR A 550 6.85 6.51 -28.48
C THR A 550 7.86 7.61 -28.16
N SER A 551 8.52 7.52 -27.00
CA SER A 551 9.63 8.40 -26.63
C SER A 551 10.71 7.64 -25.87
N ASN A 552 11.94 8.18 -25.85
CA ASN A 552 13.00 7.70 -24.94
C ASN A 552 12.85 8.31 -23.53
N LEU A 553 12.00 9.34 -23.39
CA LEU A 553 11.71 9.99 -22.12
C LEU A 553 10.45 9.36 -21.51
N PRO A 554 10.32 9.31 -20.17
CA PRO A 554 9.04 9.07 -19.52
C PRO A 554 7.98 10.06 -20.00
N ALA A 555 6.71 9.69 -19.89
CA ALA A 555 5.58 10.53 -20.26
C ALA A 555 4.64 10.74 -19.09
N ILE A 556 3.96 11.89 -19.06
CA ILE A 556 2.93 12.21 -18.07
C ILE A 556 1.67 12.61 -18.82
N VAL A 557 0.56 11.97 -18.49
CA VAL A 557 -0.78 12.40 -18.90
C VAL A 557 -1.45 13.10 -17.73
N ILE A 558 -1.79 14.38 -17.92
CA ILE A 558 -2.49 15.22 -16.97
C ILE A 558 -3.91 15.43 -17.49
N HIS A 559 -4.90 14.98 -16.72
CA HIS A 559 -6.30 15.04 -17.12
C HIS A 559 -7.18 15.58 -15.97
N ASN A 560 -7.98 16.62 -16.22
CA ASN A 560 -8.89 17.17 -15.19
C ASN A 560 -10.37 16.92 -15.48
N PHE A 561 -10.68 16.03 -16.44
CA PHE A 561 -12.03 15.58 -16.75
C PHE A 561 -13.00 16.68 -17.17
N GLY A 562 -12.49 17.71 -17.86
CA GLY A 562 -13.29 18.83 -18.33
C GLY A 562 -13.44 19.95 -17.31
N GLY A 563 -12.56 19.99 -16.30
CA GLY A 563 -12.53 21.02 -15.25
C GLY A 563 -12.10 22.43 -15.73
N GLY A 564 -11.79 22.61 -17.01
CA GLY A 564 -11.35 23.90 -17.56
C GLY A 564 -9.86 24.15 -17.37
N GLY A 565 -9.40 25.39 -17.60
CA GLY A 565 -7.97 25.74 -17.50
C GLY A 565 -7.39 25.52 -16.10
N ILE A 566 -6.08 25.22 -16.02
CA ILE A 566 -5.38 25.07 -14.75
C ILE A 566 -5.37 26.43 -14.00
N PRO A 567 -5.78 26.50 -12.72
CA PRO A 567 -5.86 27.77 -12.00
C PRO A 567 -4.48 28.34 -11.64
N VAL A 568 -4.43 29.62 -11.30
CA VAL A 568 -3.17 30.36 -11.08
C VAL A 568 -2.68 30.35 -9.64
N SER A 569 -3.59 30.38 -8.66
CA SER A 569 -3.24 30.61 -7.25
C SER A 569 -3.93 29.67 -6.28
N THR A 570 -4.69 28.70 -6.78
CA THR A 570 -5.43 27.71 -6.01
C THR A 570 -5.34 26.38 -6.74
N ASP A 571 -5.32 25.27 -6.01
CA ASP A 571 -5.27 23.98 -6.68
C ASP A 571 -6.58 23.67 -7.41
N GLY A 572 -6.46 23.36 -8.70
CA GLY A 572 -7.46 22.62 -9.44
C GLY A 572 -7.22 21.12 -9.29
N PHE A 573 -8.26 20.31 -9.49
CA PHE A 573 -8.11 18.86 -9.56
C PHE A 573 -7.44 18.44 -10.87
N ALA A 574 -6.57 17.43 -10.80
CA ALA A 574 -6.12 16.66 -11.94
C ALA A 574 -5.86 15.19 -11.54
N ASN A 575 -5.97 14.29 -12.50
CA ASN A 575 -5.31 12.98 -12.44
C ASN A 575 -3.98 13.06 -13.20
N MET A 576 -2.91 12.54 -12.59
CA MET A 576 -1.59 12.43 -13.18
C MET A 576 -1.21 10.97 -13.33
N SER A 577 -1.00 10.53 -14.57
CA SER A 577 -0.54 9.18 -14.89
C SER A 577 0.86 9.25 -15.50
N PHE A 578 1.80 8.53 -14.90
CA PHE A 578 3.21 8.50 -15.24
C PHE A 578 3.54 7.19 -15.99
N TYR A 579 4.16 7.32 -17.16
CA TYR A 579 4.54 6.20 -18.02
C TYR A 579 6.05 6.18 -18.14
N GLU A 580 6.68 5.08 -17.74
CA GLU A 580 8.13 4.91 -17.84
C GLU A 580 8.52 4.18 -19.13
N PRO A 581 9.76 4.38 -19.62
CA PRO A 581 10.26 3.60 -20.74
C PRO A 581 10.31 2.11 -20.38
N GLN A 582 9.57 1.29 -21.14
CA GLN A 582 9.68 -0.17 -21.10
C GLN A 582 10.51 -0.59 -22.31
N ASN A 583 11.54 -1.42 -22.11
CA ASN A 583 12.48 -1.80 -23.17
C ASN A 583 13.12 -0.58 -23.90
N GLY A 584 13.38 0.50 -23.15
CA GLY A 584 13.97 1.73 -23.67
C GLY A 584 12.99 2.68 -24.39
N LYS A 585 11.69 2.37 -24.44
CA LYS A 585 10.66 3.22 -25.05
C LYS A 585 9.44 3.39 -24.16
N THR A 586 9.00 4.63 -23.99
CA THR A 586 7.72 4.96 -23.35
C THR A 586 6.60 4.92 -24.38
N SER A 587 5.47 4.27 -24.06
CA SER A 587 4.22 4.37 -24.80
C SER A 587 3.08 4.75 -23.85
N LEU A 588 2.07 5.46 -24.36
CA LEU A 588 0.85 5.74 -23.60
C LEU A 588 -0.07 4.52 -23.51
N THR A 589 0.17 3.44 -24.24
CA THR A 589 -0.56 2.17 -24.13
C THR A 589 0.01 1.24 -23.06
N ASN A 590 1.17 1.57 -22.49
CA ASN A 590 1.73 0.81 -21.38
C ASN A 590 0.91 1.09 -20.11
N PRO A 591 0.84 0.16 -19.16
CA PRO A 591 0.34 0.47 -17.82
C PRO A 591 1.14 1.63 -17.21
N PRO A 592 0.47 2.63 -16.61
CA PRO A 592 1.20 3.70 -15.92
C PRO A 592 1.94 3.12 -14.70
N ALA A 593 3.20 3.53 -14.50
CA ALA A 593 3.98 3.18 -13.31
C ALA A 593 3.40 3.82 -12.03
N LEU A 594 2.71 4.94 -12.19
CA LEU A 594 1.95 5.61 -11.13
C LEU A 594 0.75 6.30 -11.75
N SER A 595 -0.44 6.13 -11.18
CA SER A 595 -1.59 6.99 -11.45
C SER A 595 -2.11 7.52 -10.14
N THR A 596 -2.28 8.85 -10.04
CA THR A 596 -2.67 9.49 -8.79
C THR A 596 -3.57 10.69 -9.02
N ARG A 597 -4.46 10.93 -8.07
CA ARG A 597 -5.16 12.21 -7.92
C ARG A 597 -4.13 13.27 -7.54
N ALA A 598 -4.36 14.51 -7.94
CA ALA A 598 -3.48 15.62 -7.65
C ALA A 598 -4.22 16.97 -7.58
N GLY A 599 -3.71 17.86 -6.75
CA GLY A 599 -3.89 19.31 -6.86
C GLY A 599 -2.85 19.89 -7.82
N ILE A 600 -3.26 20.82 -8.68
CA ILE A 600 -2.37 21.47 -9.64
C ILE A 600 -2.72 22.95 -9.83
N HIS A 601 -1.70 23.81 -9.86
CA HIS A 601 -1.84 25.22 -10.21
C HIS A 601 -0.61 25.74 -10.97
N VAL A 602 -0.76 26.86 -11.67
CA VAL A 602 0.33 27.54 -12.38
C VAL A 602 1.36 28.08 -11.39
N ARG A 603 2.65 27.81 -11.63
CA ARG A 603 3.75 28.35 -10.84
C ARG A 603 4.68 29.25 -11.65
N GLY A 604 5.49 30.02 -10.92
CA GLY A 604 6.43 30.99 -11.46
C GLY A 604 5.85 32.41 -11.41
N SER A 605 6.71 33.41 -11.60
CA SER A 605 6.32 34.83 -11.56
C SER A 605 6.41 35.45 -12.95
N SER A 606 7.63 35.72 -13.43
CA SER A 606 7.86 36.28 -14.78
C SER A 606 7.45 35.31 -15.91
N THR A 607 7.42 34.01 -15.63
CA THR A 607 7.06 32.96 -16.59
C THR A 607 5.58 32.58 -16.57
N GLN A 608 4.80 33.10 -15.62
CA GLN A 608 3.40 32.71 -15.40
C GLN A 608 2.49 32.98 -16.62
N GLY A 609 2.75 34.08 -17.32
CA GLY A 609 2.00 34.51 -18.50
C GLY A 609 2.47 33.89 -19.82
N LEU A 610 3.45 32.98 -19.79
CA LEU A 610 3.93 32.32 -21.00
C LEU A 610 2.92 31.26 -21.49
N PRO A 611 2.81 31.03 -22.80
CA PRO A 611 1.90 30.02 -23.35
C PRO A 611 2.14 28.61 -22.79
N LYS A 612 3.40 28.28 -22.49
CA LYS A 612 3.81 27.03 -21.85
C LYS A 612 4.11 27.28 -20.38
N GLN A 613 3.17 26.92 -19.52
CA GLN A 613 3.18 27.22 -18.09
C GLN A 613 3.90 26.15 -17.30
N SER A 614 4.62 26.53 -16.24
CA SER A 614 5.08 25.58 -15.22
C SER A 614 3.97 25.33 -14.22
N TRP A 615 3.97 24.17 -13.57
CA TRP A 615 2.97 23.83 -12.55
C TRP A 615 3.59 23.39 -11.23
N ALA A 616 2.94 23.79 -10.13
CA ALA A 616 3.10 23.14 -8.85
C ALA A 616 2.04 22.04 -8.74
N VAL A 617 2.45 20.90 -8.21
CA VAL A 617 1.65 19.68 -8.15
C VAL A 617 1.70 19.14 -6.72
N GLU A 618 0.55 18.76 -6.18
CA GLU A 618 0.43 18.03 -4.93
C GLU A 618 -0.29 16.71 -5.20
N PHE A 619 0.37 15.58 -5.01
CA PHE A 619 -0.28 14.28 -5.10
C PHE A 619 -1.25 14.09 -3.95
N ARG A 620 -2.39 13.47 -4.26
CA ARG A 620 -3.52 13.34 -3.37
C ARG A 620 -4.05 11.92 -3.30
N ASP A 621 -4.53 11.55 -2.13
CA ASP A 621 -5.26 10.30 -1.91
C ASP A 621 -6.73 10.41 -2.36
N ASP A 622 -7.52 9.39 -2.00
CA ASP A 622 -8.93 9.32 -2.31
C ASP A 622 -9.79 10.36 -1.60
N PHE A 623 -9.30 11.06 -0.59
CA PHE A 623 -10.00 12.14 0.10
C PHE A 623 -9.54 13.54 -0.33
N ASN A 624 -8.58 13.60 -1.25
CA ASN A 624 -7.89 14.79 -1.71
C ASN A 624 -6.85 15.34 -0.72
N ASP A 625 -6.37 14.50 0.20
CA ASP A 625 -5.31 14.84 1.14
C ASP A 625 -3.94 14.53 0.56
N PRO A 626 -2.87 15.24 0.97
CA PRO A 626 -1.52 15.01 0.46
C PRO A 626 -1.07 13.56 0.62
N LYS A 627 -0.63 12.94 -0.48
CA LYS A 627 -0.16 11.55 -0.52
C LYS A 627 1.28 11.49 -1.01
N ASN A 628 2.18 10.95 -0.18
CA ASN A 628 3.55 10.70 -0.62
C ASN A 628 3.59 9.57 -1.65
N ALA A 629 4.16 9.83 -2.83
CA ALA A 629 4.41 8.81 -3.84
C ALA A 629 5.76 9.06 -4.53
N SER A 630 6.33 8.00 -5.12
CA SER A 630 7.66 7.99 -5.74
C SER A 630 7.58 7.94 -7.27
N PRO A 631 7.37 9.07 -7.98
CA PRO A 631 7.29 9.09 -9.43
C PRO A 631 8.69 8.94 -10.05
N LEU A 632 8.83 8.09 -11.07
CA LEU A 632 10.03 8.01 -11.93
C LEU A 632 11.33 7.69 -11.16
N GLY A 633 11.20 6.90 -10.09
CA GLY A 633 12.28 6.54 -9.18
C GLY A 633 12.82 7.70 -8.33
N LEU A 634 12.11 8.83 -8.25
CA LEU A 634 12.43 9.93 -7.34
C LEU A 634 11.87 9.65 -5.95
N PRO A 635 12.58 9.94 -4.85
CA PRO A 635 12.11 9.67 -3.49
C PRO A 635 10.74 10.25 -3.18
N ALA A 636 9.95 9.44 -2.45
CA ALA A 636 8.55 9.68 -2.21
C ALA A 636 8.29 11.02 -1.51
N ASP A 637 7.33 11.77 -2.04
CA ASP A 637 6.84 13.05 -1.51
C ASP A 637 5.46 13.33 -2.13
N SER A 638 4.67 14.23 -1.52
CA SER A 638 3.41 14.72 -2.05
C SER A 638 3.63 15.94 -2.95
N ASP A 639 4.66 16.74 -2.70
CA ASP A 639 4.89 18.01 -3.37
C ASP A 639 5.89 17.91 -4.53
N TRP A 640 5.42 18.26 -5.73
CA TRP A 640 6.20 18.19 -6.96
C TRP A 640 6.13 19.47 -7.78
N VAL A 641 7.13 19.63 -8.63
CA VAL A 641 7.21 20.70 -9.61
C VAL A 641 7.24 20.09 -11.01
N LEU A 642 6.41 20.62 -11.90
CA LEU A 642 6.56 20.39 -13.33
C LEU A 642 7.03 21.69 -14.00
N TYR A 643 8.34 21.81 -14.15
CA TYR A 643 8.99 22.96 -14.75
C TYR A 643 8.87 22.90 -16.28
N ALA A 644 8.44 24.00 -16.88
CA ALA A 644 8.36 24.18 -18.33
C ALA A 644 9.61 24.91 -18.84
N PRO A 645 10.57 24.22 -19.47
CA PRO A 645 11.58 24.91 -20.27
C PRO A 645 10.88 25.76 -21.33
N ASN A 646 11.33 27.01 -21.42
CA ASN A 646 10.75 28.03 -22.28
C ASN A 646 11.86 28.74 -23.08
N ASN A 647 11.56 29.85 -23.73
CA ASN A 647 12.50 30.54 -24.60
C ASN A 647 13.75 31.10 -23.88
N PHE A 648 13.74 31.22 -22.54
CA PHE A 648 14.92 31.54 -21.74
C PHE A 648 15.84 30.33 -21.51
N GLU A 649 15.35 29.12 -21.78
CA GLU A 649 16.06 27.85 -21.62
C GLU A 649 16.05 27.07 -22.96
N PRO A 650 16.74 27.57 -24.01
CA PRO A 650 16.62 27.04 -25.37
C PRO A 650 17.20 25.63 -25.53
N VAL A 651 18.03 25.17 -24.59
CA VAL A 651 18.64 23.82 -24.60
C VAL A 651 17.94 22.84 -23.66
N LEU A 652 16.92 23.28 -22.91
CA LEU A 652 16.06 22.47 -22.02
C LEU A 652 16.75 21.85 -20.78
N ILE A 653 18.06 21.99 -20.63
CA ILE A 653 18.85 21.18 -19.71
C ILE A 653 19.69 21.96 -18.71
N HIS A 654 19.83 23.29 -18.76
CA HIS A 654 20.76 23.96 -17.81
C HIS A 654 20.42 23.67 -16.35
N ASN A 655 19.14 23.73 -15.95
CA ASN A 655 18.71 23.39 -14.59
C ASN A 655 18.95 21.91 -14.26
N PRO A 656 18.41 20.93 -15.03
CA PRO A 656 18.72 19.51 -14.80
C PRO A 656 20.23 19.20 -14.73
N PHE A 657 21.01 19.79 -15.63
CA PHE A 657 22.46 19.57 -15.72
C PHE A 657 23.18 20.10 -14.48
N ILE A 658 22.92 21.34 -14.06
CA ILE A 658 23.63 21.91 -12.91
C ILE A 658 23.20 21.25 -11.60
N TYR A 659 21.94 20.82 -11.47
CA TYR A 659 21.47 20.08 -10.31
C TYR A 659 22.08 18.68 -10.24
N GLN A 660 22.16 17.98 -11.37
CA GLN A 660 22.84 16.69 -11.44
C GLN A 660 24.32 16.84 -11.07
N LEU A 661 25.03 17.81 -11.64
CA LEU A 661 26.43 18.07 -11.33
C LEU A 661 26.63 18.38 -9.85
N SER A 662 25.74 19.19 -9.24
CA SER A 662 25.77 19.48 -7.80
C SER A 662 25.68 18.19 -6.97
N ASN A 663 24.72 17.32 -7.30
CA ASN A 663 24.55 16.05 -6.61
C ASN A 663 25.77 15.14 -6.77
N GLU A 664 26.37 15.08 -7.97
CA GLU A 664 27.58 14.29 -8.26
C GLU A 664 28.81 14.77 -7.47
N ILE A 665 28.90 16.06 -7.13
CA ILE A 665 29.96 16.61 -6.26
C ILE A 665 29.60 16.58 -4.76
N GLY A 666 28.53 15.87 -4.38
CA GLY A 666 28.12 15.67 -2.98
C GLY A 666 27.38 16.86 -2.36
N ARG A 667 26.78 17.73 -3.18
CA ARG A 667 25.95 18.85 -2.71
C ARG A 667 24.51 18.68 -3.17
N TYR A 668 23.59 18.53 -2.22
CA TYR A 668 22.17 18.37 -2.54
C TYR A 668 21.66 19.47 -3.49
N ALA A 669 21.03 19.03 -4.56
CA ALA A 669 20.18 19.85 -5.42
C ALA A 669 18.95 19.01 -5.82
N PRO A 670 17.81 19.65 -6.18
CA PRO A 670 16.61 18.92 -6.61
C PRO A 670 16.94 17.88 -7.68
N ARG A 671 16.50 16.64 -7.48
CA ARG A 671 16.59 15.62 -8.52
C ARG A 671 15.50 15.86 -9.55
N THR A 672 15.85 15.58 -10.80
CA THR A 672 14.98 15.90 -11.94
C THR A 672 14.82 14.73 -12.89
N ARG A 673 13.73 14.74 -13.66
CA ARG A 673 13.48 13.87 -14.82
C ARG A 673 12.92 14.70 -15.97
N LEU A 674 13.50 14.56 -17.16
CA LEU A 674 12.89 15.08 -18.39
C LEU A 674 11.72 14.19 -18.79
N VAL A 675 10.58 14.78 -19.13
CA VAL A 675 9.34 14.06 -19.40
C VAL A 675 8.57 14.66 -20.56
N GLU A 676 7.88 13.82 -21.33
CA GLU A 676 6.89 14.22 -22.33
C GLU A 676 5.55 14.48 -21.65
N VAL A 677 4.86 15.57 -21.94
CA VAL A 677 3.60 15.90 -21.26
C VAL A 677 2.43 15.98 -22.23
N TYR A 678 1.34 15.31 -21.87
CA TYR A 678 0.01 15.49 -22.47
C TYR A 678 -0.91 16.15 -21.45
N LEU A 679 -1.50 17.28 -21.81
CA LEU A 679 -2.46 18.02 -20.98
C LEU A 679 -3.84 18.02 -21.64
N ASN A 680 -4.82 17.42 -20.98
CA ASN A 680 -6.21 17.49 -21.40
C ASN A 680 -7.09 18.11 -20.32
N THR A 681 -7.50 19.36 -20.57
CA THR A 681 -8.38 20.14 -19.71
C THR A 681 -9.83 20.22 -20.22
N ALA A 682 -10.07 19.76 -21.45
CA ALA A 682 -11.39 19.81 -22.10
C ALA A 682 -12.23 18.55 -21.83
N GLY A 683 -11.60 17.48 -21.31
CA GLY A 683 -12.21 16.17 -21.12
C GLY A 683 -12.12 15.30 -22.38
N GLY A 684 -12.80 14.14 -22.36
CA GLY A 684 -12.79 13.20 -23.48
C GLY A 684 -11.46 12.47 -23.69
N ALA A 685 -11.26 11.95 -24.90
CA ALA A 685 -10.07 11.14 -25.21
C ALA A 685 -8.78 11.98 -25.27
N VAL A 686 -7.68 11.41 -24.77
CA VAL A 686 -6.34 11.96 -24.95
C VAL A 686 -5.92 11.79 -26.41
N SER A 687 -5.50 12.87 -27.05
CA SER A 687 -5.11 12.91 -28.47
C SER A 687 -3.76 13.58 -28.67
N SER A 688 -3.20 13.51 -29.88
CA SER A 688 -1.99 14.24 -30.23
C SER A 688 -2.10 15.76 -30.07
N GLY A 689 -3.32 16.32 -30.14
CA GLY A 689 -3.57 17.74 -29.87
C GLY A 689 -3.41 18.15 -28.40
N ASN A 690 -3.34 17.17 -27.48
CA ASN A 690 -3.09 17.40 -26.06
C ASN A 690 -1.59 17.42 -25.73
N TYR A 691 -0.70 17.12 -26.67
CA TYR A 691 0.74 17.16 -26.43
C TYR A 691 1.19 18.58 -26.12
N ASN A 692 1.85 18.74 -24.96
CA ASN A 692 2.25 20.04 -24.42
C ASN A 692 3.78 20.22 -24.38
N GLY A 693 4.53 19.29 -24.97
CA GLY A 693 5.99 19.34 -25.06
C GLY A 693 6.74 18.70 -23.90
N ILE A 694 8.07 18.86 -23.90
CA ILE A 694 8.97 18.35 -22.86
C ILE A 694 8.94 19.24 -21.62
N TYR A 695 8.83 18.64 -20.44
CA TYR A 695 8.93 19.27 -19.14
C TYR A 695 10.05 18.63 -18.30
N VAL A 696 10.35 19.26 -17.17
CA VAL A 696 11.19 18.67 -16.12
C VAL A 696 10.31 18.43 -14.90
N LEU A 697 10.13 17.16 -14.53
CA LEU A 697 9.65 16.80 -13.19
C LEU A 697 10.79 17.05 -12.21
N GLU A 698 10.52 17.81 -11.16
CA GLU A 698 11.50 18.31 -10.21
C GLU A 698 10.97 18.16 -8.79
N GLU A 699 11.85 17.79 -7.87
CA GLU A 699 11.56 17.79 -6.44
C GLU A 699 11.35 19.22 -5.92
N LYS A 700 10.29 19.45 -5.15
CA LYS A 700 10.15 20.72 -4.44
C LYS A 700 11.19 20.78 -3.32
N ILE A 701 11.93 21.89 -3.24
CA ILE A 701 12.85 22.16 -2.13
C ILE A 701 12.01 22.36 -0.86
N LYS A 702 12.13 21.43 0.09
CA LYS A 702 11.52 21.46 1.42
C LYS A 702 12.41 20.75 2.44
N GLN A 703 12.09 20.87 3.71
CA GLN A 703 12.74 20.07 4.76
C GLN A 703 12.37 18.59 4.61
N GLY A 704 13.32 17.70 4.87
CA GLY A 704 13.05 16.26 4.95
C GLY A 704 14.29 15.41 4.68
N LYS A 705 14.24 14.16 5.16
CA LYS A 705 15.32 13.16 5.08
C LYS A 705 15.90 12.95 3.68
N HIS A 706 15.06 13.09 2.66
CA HIS A 706 15.45 12.94 1.25
C HIS A 706 15.44 14.28 0.49
N ARG A 707 15.44 15.41 1.20
CA ARG A 707 15.44 16.78 0.67
C ARG A 707 16.54 17.57 1.39
N VAL A 708 16.20 18.73 1.95
CA VAL A 708 17.09 19.44 2.89
C VAL A 708 16.98 18.75 4.25
N ASP A 709 17.96 17.91 4.56
CA ASP A 709 18.00 17.09 5.78
C ASP A 709 18.43 17.94 6.99
N ILE A 710 17.50 18.78 7.44
CA ILE A 710 17.60 19.56 8.68
C ILE A 710 16.38 19.27 9.54
N ASN A 711 16.57 19.28 10.85
CA ASN A 711 15.46 19.14 11.80
C ASN A 711 14.50 20.32 11.67
N LYS A 712 13.19 20.06 11.75
CA LYS A 712 12.18 21.10 11.78
C LYS A 712 12.29 21.90 13.07
N LEU A 713 12.30 23.23 12.96
CA LEU A 713 12.31 24.12 14.12
C LEU A 713 10.91 24.25 14.71
N GLN A 714 10.70 23.59 15.85
CA GLN A 714 9.45 23.60 16.60
C GLN A 714 9.32 24.91 17.41
N PRO A 715 8.12 25.45 17.66
CA PRO A 715 7.94 26.71 18.39
C PRO A 715 8.62 26.78 19.77
N GLU A 716 8.84 25.66 20.43
CA GLU A 716 9.45 25.50 21.74
C GLU A 716 10.98 25.47 21.73
N ASN A 717 11.60 25.37 20.55
CA ASN A 717 13.06 25.47 20.38
C ASN A 717 13.50 26.93 20.56
N LEU A 718 13.46 27.43 21.80
CA LEU A 718 13.65 28.84 22.14
C LEU A 718 15.06 29.16 22.63
N ASN A 719 15.84 28.14 23.01
CA ASN A 719 17.17 28.28 23.59
C ASN A 719 18.19 27.42 22.83
N PRO A 720 19.50 27.75 22.91
CA PRO A 720 20.53 26.87 22.39
C PRO A 720 20.61 25.53 23.17
N PRO A 721 20.95 24.41 22.49
CA PRO A 721 21.36 24.34 21.09
C PRO A 721 20.20 24.34 20.07
N GLU A 722 18.95 24.11 20.49
CA GLU A 722 17.82 23.82 19.61
C GLU A 722 17.44 25.01 18.71
N VAL A 723 17.49 26.24 19.25
CA VAL A 723 17.20 27.48 18.50
C VAL A 723 18.24 27.78 17.41
N THR A 724 19.34 27.03 17.34
CA THR A 724 20.47 27.37 16.46
C THR A 724 20.37 26.81 15.04
N GLY A 725 19.37 25.96 14.75
CA GLY A 725 19.22 25.27 13.46
C GLY A 725 17.77 25.08 13.03
N GLY A 726 17.56 24.46 11.86
CA GLY A 726 16.21 24.17 11.34
C GLY A 726 15.52 25.31 10.58
N TYR A 727 16.25 26.39 10.28
CA TYR A 727 15.76 27.49 9.44
C TYR A 727 16.04 27.20 7.96
N MET A 728 15.02 27.41 7.11
CA MET A 728 15.19 27.60 5.68
C MET A 728 14.76 29.00 5.28
N MET A 729 15.60 29.63 4.46
CA MET A 729 15.41 30.99 3.97
C MET A 729 15.76 31.04 2.50
N LYS A 730 15.26 32.05 1.79
CA LYS A 730 15.63 32.30 0.39
C LYS A 730 15.80 33.79 0.13
N ILE A 731 16.64 34.11 -0.83
CA ILE A 731 16.69 35.46 -1.42
C ILE A 731 15.89 35.38 -2.71
N ASP A 732 14.64 35.82 -2.64
CA ASP A 732 13.69 35.76 -3.74
C ASP A 732 12.69 36.91 -3.63
N ARG A 733 11.85 37.09 -4.65
CA ARG A 733 10.73 38.02 -4.57
C ARG A 733 9.72 37.51 -3.53
N LEU A 734 9.36 38.38 -2.58
CA LEU A 734 8.32 38.13 -1.60
C LEU A 734 6.97 37.83 -2.27
N GLY A 735 6.27 36.83 -1.72
CA GLY A 735 4.91 36.49 -2.07
C GLY A 735 3.89 37.52 -1.57
N PRO A 736 2.63 37.43 -2.00
CA PRO A 736 1.56 38.30 -1.51
C PRO A 736 1.38 38.16 0.01
N GLY A 737 1.59 39.25 0.75
CA GLY A 737 1.43 39.29 2.20
C GLY A 737 2.70 38.93 3.00
N GLU A 738 3.79 38.58 2.33
CA GLU A 738 5.10 38.37 2.95
C GLU A 738 5.87 39.69 3.03
N SER A 739 6.60 39.89 4.13
CA SER A 739 7.42 41.07 4.44
C SER A 739 8.90 40.73 4.49
N GLY A 740 9.25 39.47 4.76
CA GLY A 740 10.63 39.01 4.94
C GLY A 740 11.36 39.73 6.08
N PHE A 741 12.69 39.73 6.02
CA PHE A 741 13.56 40.50 6.90
C PHE A 741 14.83 40.96 6.16
N PHE A 742 15.46 42.04 6.63
CA PHE A 742 16.66 42.58 6.01
C PHE A 742 17.91 42.15 6.78
N ALA A 743 18.87 41.54 6.10
CA ALA A 743 20.18 41.22 6.65
C ALA A 743 21.21 41.09 5.53
N VAL A 744 22.50 41.23 5.84
CA VAL A 744 23.62 41.15 4.86
C VAL A 744 23.40 41.97 3.58
N GLY A 745 22.78 43.14 3.71
CA GLY A 745 22.46 44.02 2.58
C GLY A 745 21.40 43.47 1.61
N GLN A 746 20.65 42.43 1.99
CA GLN A 746 19.64 41.78 1.17
C GLN A 746 18.30 41.66 1.92
N LEU A 747 17.20 41.64 1.16
CA LEU A 747 15.89 41.25 1.68
C LEU A 747 15.77 39.73 1.56
N ILE A 748 15.45 39.07 2.67
CA ILE A 748 15.43 37.60 2.81
C ILE A 748 14.02 37.17 3.19
N ASP A 749 13.53 36.12 2.54
CA ASP A 749 12.21 35.53 2.76
C ASP A 749 12.29 34.26 3.63
N TYR A 750 11.25 34.05 4.44
CA TYR A 750 11.11 32.90 5.34
C TYR A 750 10.51 31.71 4.58
N VAL A 751 11.29 30.63 4.44
CA VAL A 751 10.79 29.41 3.80
C VAL A 751 10.21 28.43 4.81
N ASP A 752 10.94 28.21 5.91
CA ASP A 752 10.54 27.35 7.03
C ASP A 752 11.30 27.75 8.32
N PRO A 753 10.64 28.05 9.44
CA PRO A 753 9.20 28.24 9.58
C PRO A 753 8.67 29.36 8.66
N LYS A 754 7.40 29.30 8.27
CA LYS A 754 6.78 30.34 7.43
C LYS A 754 6.72 31.68 8.15
N GLU A 755 6.69 32.78 7.40
CA GLU A 755 6.62 34.13 7.99
C GLU A 755 5.47 34.29 9.02
N PRO A 756 4.23 33.83 8.75
CA PRO A 756 3.16 33.92 9.73
C PRO A 756 3.40 33.09 11.00
N GLU A 757 4.26 32.07 10.93
CA GLU A 757 4.61 31.26 12.10
C GLU A 757 5.71 31.94 12.91
N ILE A 758 6.84 32.27 12.28
CA ILE A 758 8.04 32.80 12.98
C ILE A 758 7.80 34.19 13.58
N THR A 759 6.83 34.95 13.07
CA THR A 759 6.46 36.27 13.59
C THR A 759 5.49 36.21 14.77
N LEU A 760 5.03 35.02 15.16
CA LEU A 760 4.19 34.86 16.35
C LEU A 760 4.97 35.23 17.62
N PRO A 761 4.33 35.89 18.61
CA PRO A 761 5.00 36.28 19.86
C PRO A 761 5.72 35.14 20.56
N GLN A 762 5.17 33.91 20.53
CA GLN A 762 5.83 32.74 21.12
C GLN A 762 7.14 32.34 20.43
N ARG A 763 7.35 32.69 19.16
CA ARG A 763 8.56 32.40 18.39
C ARG A 763 9.55 33.58 18.35
N ALA A 764 9.31 34.65 19.12
CA ALA A 764 10.21 35.80 19.18
C ALA A 764 11.68 35.45 19.47
N PRO A 765 12.02 34.49 20.37
CA PRO A 765 13.41 34.06 20.55
C PRO A 765 14.05 33.46 19.29
N GLN A 766 13.28 32.72 18.48
CA GLN A 766 13.76 32.13 17.23
C GLN A 766 14.01 33.20 16.17
N GLN A 767 13.10 34.16 16.03
CA GLN A 767 13.25 35.28 15.12
C GLN A 767 14.44 36.15 15.52
N GLN A 768 14.59 36.43 16.81
CA GLN A 768 15.68 37.24 17.34
C GLN A 768 17.03 36.53 17.20
N TYR A 769 17.09 35.22 17.44
CA TYR A 769 18.31 34.44 17.20
C TYR A 769 18.72 34.55 15.73
N LEU A 770 17.78 34.32 14.80
CA LEU A 770 18.06 34.40 13.37
C LEU A 770 18.57 35.77 12.95
N GLN A 771 17.91 36.86 13.38
CA GLN A 771 18.35 38.21 13.06
C GLN A 771 19.74 38.49 13.63
N ASN A 772 19.98 38.18 14.91
CA ASN A 772 21.27 38.39 15.55
C ASN A 772 22.39 37.60 14.86
N TYR A 773 22.11 36.37 14.44
CA TYR A 773 23.05 35.53 13.71
C TYR A 773 23.43 36.17 12.37
N MET A 774 22.43 36.66 11.62
CA MET A 774 22.66 37.27 10.32
C MET A 774 23.36 38.63 10.42
N ASP A 775 23.06 39.43 11.45
CA ASP A 775 23.76 40.69 11.75
C ASP A 775 25.24 40.42 12.11
N ALA A 776 25.50 39.41 12.94
CA ALA A 776 26.86 39.00 13.27
C ALA A 776 27.63 38.46 12.05
N PHE A 777 26.94 37.73 11.17
CA PHE A 777 27.51 37.26 9.91
C PHE A 777 27.85 38.41 8.97
N ASP A 778 27.00 39.43 8.86
CA ASP A 778 27.27 40.65 8.08
C ASP A 778 28.50 41.41 8.60
N ALA A 779 28.57 41.63 9.92
CA ALA A 779 29.72 42.27 10.55
C ALA A 779 31.02 41.47 10.33
N ALA A 780 30.95 40.14 10.33
CA ALA A 780 32.12 39.30 10.06
C ALA A 780 32.61 39.40 8.60
N LEU A 781 31.71 39.64 7.65
CA LEU A 781 32.05 39.79 6.23
C LEU A 781 32.54 41.21 5.89
N ASN A 782 31.95 42.23 6.50
CA ASN A 782 32.12 43.63 6.10
C ASN A 782 32.95 44.49 7.07
N GLY A 783 33.33 43.97 8.23
CA GLY A 783 34.05 44.71 9.28
C GLY A 783 33.16 45.67 10.04
#